data_AF-A0A0D7WBQ7-F1
#
_entry.id   AF-A0A0D7WBQ7-F1
#
_cell.length_a   1.000
_cell.length_b   1.000
_cell.length_c   1.000
_cell.angle_alpha   90.00
_cell.angle_beta   90.00
_cell.angle_gamma   90.00
#
_symmetry.space_group_name_H-M   'P 1'
#
loop_
_entity.id
_entity.type
_entity.pdbx_description
1 polymer ?
#
loop_
_entity_poly.entity_id
_entity_poly.type
_entity_poly.pdbx_seq_one_letter_code
_entity_poly.pdbx_strand_id
1 'polypeptide(L)'
;MFKKLTIFLSLVLVLNMPLSLGAQCNSCDTIGPTSGNVTFYSNTITCFTSNATLNDVVFQNNSTVCIAPGVTVTIQNNLNTTNGHDISIEVQGTLIFNQSPTFNANFSLDIQSSGFIKSGNSGNGTFTFNGSGINIYKNSGISEFGVLQFNNASATNSIYNYGTFNVTNMNVQGTTNFTNQETLNIGSNFSFSVNSVLTNCGTITTQSGFNLNGGSVINTNIFNVIGGDIDYGSTNSSIYNYATMYIGGKINMAGTSNILYNEGLITIDGSIQGTIGKIQGPLDNTKLGYIKWSTKPNVGSGAEIGPNLDIEYISGGTAAQKANVYSTFNGTELANVSKACEIYGNCSASLDTVGGTCADPDANVDVCSSGTIIGTPTENDPDADGIINSCDLDDDNDGILDIVEMNTPTGYIDLGQTFSDKTSSSAVINNIFSFGTNFANFSYSLEGNANWGSGVSSASKAGITGDYINLQIKNSDFVNGDQGVYVFEFDQPVHNLYFKMGGFDFEDRADFEATLSGVEATVILEDINLGTTGTIVNNTIVGSATVAGNAPQNSAAIIVNGPVDKLVIRTAKNNGSSNNVTLQIYELAYSTEIQTDLDSYPNHLDLDSDNDGIPDNIEAQPTVGYVLPTYGYDDDGVDNNYTGGLALEDTDGDGTPDYIDSDSDNDGILDIEENGMASTLGGTDTDNDGLDDVFETNGINDSSLDVNEDIEDPTDLSILPDADGDVLSTGDVDYRDDLTVMSDVATIDFDGVDDYLDGTPFITNWNNGTIMSWVKISHDNAGNLPDNYSIAGQESMRIYITKGRTPAFYVITQNQVTSSSNYPSSNISVQPDPLLGISLENDMWYHVAGVFNSSEQTVKLYLNGELVGTTSSAYLNSELITQNYNGTPHIYSTREFTIGRYPTNTSTAGFGHFRGSIDEVRVFDTALTEEQIQQMVYQEIENNGGVIRGKAIPKDVEDHSLGSKVSWLNLQAYYPMTDIVSSTTNDYSSAGNNLTLHNITTVQAQTAPLPYET
;
A
#
# COMPACT_ATOMS: atom_id res chain seq x y z
N MET A 1 15.01 -9.30 -36.91
CA MET A 1 14.38 -10.58 -37.29
C MET A 1 14.72 -11.64 -36.22
N PHE A 2 13.81 -11.81 -35.25
CA PHE A 2 13.60 -12.94 -34.31
C PHE A 2 14.72 -13.50 -33.37
N LYS A 3 14.45 -13.30 -32.06
CA LYS A 3 14.50 -14.23 -30.90
C LYS A 3 15.83 -14.89 -30.47
N LYS A 4 16.23 -14.65 -29.21
CA LYS A 4 15.92 -15.53 -28.06
C LYS A 4 16.41 -14.99 -26.71
N LEU A 5 15.42 -14.80 -25.82
CA LEU A 5 15.44 -14.64 -24.37
C LEU A 5 16.07 -15.87 -23.67
N THR A 6 16.90 -15.64 -22.65
CA THR A 6 17.30 -16.66 -21.64
C THR A 6 17.28 -15.99 -20.27
N ILE A 7 16.22 -16.24 -19.49
CA ILE A 7 16.03 -15.82 -18.11
C ILE A 7 16.81 -16.77 -17.19
N PHE A 8 17.56 -16.20 -16.24
CA PHE A 8 18.22 -16.91 -15.14
C PHE A 8 17.20 -17.18 -14.02
N LEU A 9 17.19 -18.41 -13.54
CA LEU A 9 16.27 -18.94 -12.53
C LEU A 9 16.90 -18.76 -11.14
N SER A 10 16.40 -17.84 -10.33
CA SER A 10 16.69 -17.75 -8.89
C SER A 10 15.62 -18.53 -8.11
N LEU A 11 16.10 -19.41 -7.24
CA LEU A 11 15.33 -20.38 -6.46
C LEU A 11 14.91 -19.73 -5.14
N VAL A 12 13.72 -19.13 -5.07
CA VAL A 12 13.07 -18.73 -3.82
C VAL A 12 12.27 -19.92 -3.28
N LEU A 13 12.65 -20.38 -2.09
CA LEU A 13 11.95 -21.42 -1.35
C LEU A 13 10.84 -20.76 -0.53
N VAL A 14 9.66 -20.60 -1.14
CA VAL A 14 8.44 -20.14 -0.45
C VAL A 14 8.00 -21.24 0.53
N LEU A 15 8.17 -20.98 1.83
CA LEU A 15 7.57 -21.77 2.90
C LEU A 15 6.10 -21.31 3.03
N ASN A 16 5.20 -22.01 2.33
CA ASN A 16 3.76 -21.83 2.48
C ASN A 16 3.34 -22.22 3.91
N MET A 17 2.91 -21.25 4.72
CA MET A 17 1.85 -21.46 5.72
C MET A 17 0.56 -20.83 5.16
N PRO A 18 -0.56 -21.56 5.12
CA PRO A 18 -1.80 -21.03 4.57
C PRO A 18 -2.49 -20.13 5.61
N LEU A 19 -2.33 -18.81 5.49
CA LEU A 19 -3.38 -17.88 5.88
C LEU A 19 -4.52 -18.09 4.88
N SER A 20 -5.67 -18.55 5.35
CA SER A 20 -6.84 -18.68 4.48
C SER A 20 -7.39 -17.28 4.22
N LEU A 21 -6.90 -16.64 3.15
CA LEU A 21 -7.59 -15.54 2.48
C LEU A 21 -9.07 -15.91 2.36
N GLY A 22 -9.95 -15.06 2.88
CA GLY A 22 -11.34 -15.03 2.48
C GLY A 22 -11.37 -14.64 1.01
N ALA A 23 -11.26 -15.61 0.12
CA ALA A 23 -11.30 -15.39 -1.32
C ALA A 23 -12.62 -14.73 -1.69
N GLN A 24 -12.62 -13.40 -1.88
CA GLN A 24 -13.67 -12.71 -2.61
C GLN A 24 -13.81 -13.35 -3.99
N CYS A 25 -15.02 -13.35 -4.55
CA CYS A 25 -15.38 -13.88 -5.88
C CYS A 25 -14.62 -13.25 -7.08
N ASN A 26 -13.50 -12.55 -6.88
CA ASN A 26 -12.78 -11.75 -7.88
C ASN A 26 -11.59 -12.50 -8.51
N SER A 27 -11.04 -13.52 -7.84
CA SER A 27 -9.93 -14.36 -8.35
C SER A 27 -10.36 -15.82 -8.58
N CYS A 28 -10.91 -16.11 -9.77
CA CYS A 28 -11.48 -17.41 -10.09
C CYS A 28 -10.54 -18.27 -10.94
N ASP A 29 -10.08 -19.41 -10.42
CA ASP A 29 -9.35 -20.39 -11.26
C ASP A 29 -10.26 -21.06 -12.28
N THR A 30 -11.50 -21.32 -11.88
CA THR A 30 -12.48 -22.01 -12.72
C THR A 30 -13.90 -21.47 -12.51
N ILE A 31 -14.69 -21.47 -13.59
CA ILE A 31 -16.10 -21.14 -13.54
C ILE A 31 -16.91 -22.41 -13.24
N GLY A 32 -17.77 -22.33 -12.24
CA GLY A 32 -18.65 -23.41 -11.79
C GLY A 32 -19.64 -23.84 -12.88
N PRO A 33 -19.89 -25.15 -13.06
CA PRO A 33 -20.85 -25.63 -14.05
C PRO A 33 -22.29 -25.38 -13.62
N THR A 34 -23.20 -25.16 -14.57
CA THR A 34 -24.62 -24.92 -14.25
C THR A 34 -25.39 -26.18 -13.82
N SER A 35 -24.88 -27.38 -14.11
CA SER A 35 -25.48 -28.65 -13.66
C SER A 35 -24.53 -29.85 -13.75
N GLY A 36 -24.90 -30.96 -13.09
CA GLY A 36 -24.19 -32.24 -13.17
C GLY A 36 -23.50 -32.66 -11.87
N ASN A 37 -22.72 -33.74 -11.92
CA ASN A 37 -21.84 -34.14 -10.82
C ASN A 37 -20.55 -33.33 -10.91
N VAL A 38 -20.09 -32.76 -9.79
CA VAL A 38 -18.96 -31.83 -9.76
C VAL A 38 -17.90 -32.31 -8.79
N THR A 39 -16.64 -32.12 -9.16
CA THR A 39 -15.50 -32.25 -8.26
C THR A 39 -14.82 -30.90 -8.21
N PHE A 40 -14.76 -30.30 -7.03
CA PHE A 40 -13.97 -29.12 -6.74
C PHE A 40 -12.54 -29.59 -6.46
N TYR A 41 -11.61 -29.21 -7.33
CA TYR A 41 -10.26 -29.75 -7.34
C TYR A 41 -9.37 -29.10 -6.28
N SER A 42 -8.31 -29.80 -5.90
CA SER A 42 -7.39 -29.30 -4.87
C SER A 42 -6.69 -28.01 -5.28
N ASN A 43 -6.57 -27.07 -4.33
CA ASN A 43 -5.94 -25.76 -4.53
C ASN A 43 -6.57 -24.99 -5.69
N THR A 44 -7.91 -25.03 -5.80
CA THR A 44 -8.62 -24.26 -6.83
C THR A 44 -9.79 -23.48 -6.24
N ILE A 45 -10.01 -22.29 -6.77
CA ILE A 45 -11.16 -21.44 -6.51
C ILE A 45 -12.18 -21.63 -7.64
N THR A 46 -13.37 -22.12 -7.30
CA THR A 46 -14.48 -22.31 -8.25
C THR A 46 -15.56 -21.26 -8.03
N CYS A 47 -15.75 -20.36 -8.99
CA CYS A 47 -16.72 -19.28 -8.88
C CYS A 47 -18.02 -19.56 -9.65
N PHE A 48 -19.15 -19.34 -9.01
CA PHE A 48 -20.47 -19.37 -9.64
C PHE A 48 -20.96 -17.96 -9.95
N THR A 49 -20.89 -17.57 -11.22
CA THR A 49 -21.43 -16.29 -11.74
C THR A 49 -22.80 -16.44 -12.41
N SER A 50 -23.37 -17.65 -12.39
CA SER A 50 -24.71 -17.94 -12.90
C SER A 50 -25.36 -19.07 -12.11
N ASN A 51 -26.70 -19.09 -12.11
CA ASN A 51 -27.47 -20.08 -11.34
C ASN A 51 -27.08 -21.52 -11.70
N ALA A 52 -26.89 -22.36 -10.69
CA ALA A 52 -26.47 -23.73 -10.85
C ALA A 52 -27.29 -24.72 -10.01
N THR A 53 -27.49 -25.92 -10.54
CA THR A 53 -28.13 -27.05 -9.84
C THR A 53 -27.28 -28.30 -10.00
N LEU A 54 -26.47 -28.57 -8.98
CA LEU A 54 -25.50 -29.65 -8.92
C LEU A 54 -26.14 -30.92 -8.33
N ASN A 55 -25.71 -32.08 -8.83
CA ASN A 55 -26.14 -33.38 -8.33
C ASN A 55 -25.22 -33.82 -7.18
N ASP A 56 -24.28 -34.73 -7.44
CA ASP A 56 -23.26 -35.14 -6.47
C ASP A 56 -22.07 -34.17 -6.52
N VAL A 57 -21.57 -33.76 -5.36
CA VAL A 57 -20.38 -32.92 -5.22
C VAL A 57 -19.29 -33.62 -4.42
N VAL A 58 -18.05 -33.39 -4.82
CA VAL A 58 -16.84 -33.86 -4.13
C VAL A 58 -15.92 -32.66 -3.93
N PHE A 59 -15.46 -32.44 -2.70
CA PHE A 59 -14.45 -31.43 -2.39
C PHE A 59 -13.10 -32.10 -2.15
N GLN A 60 -12.06 -31.64 -2.83
CA GLN A 60 -10.68 -32.06 -2.60
C GLN A 60 -9.97 -31.09 -1.64
N ASN A 61 -8.74 -31.40 -1.23
CA ASN A 61 -8.03 -30.59 -0.24
C ASN A 61 -7.75 -29.17 -0.74
N ASN A 62 -7.96 -28.16 0.08
CA ASN A 62 -7.80 -26.74 -0.22
C ASN A 62 -8.64 -26.29 -1.42
N SER A 63 -9.85 -26.84 -1.60
CA SER A 63 -10.78 -26.34 -2.62
C SER A 63 -11.65 -25.24 -2.03
N THR A 64 -11.82 -24.15 -2.78
CA THR A 64 -12.69 -23.02 -2.41
C THR A 64 -13.83 -22.90 -3.42
N VAL A 65 -15.05 -22.65 -2.93
CA VAL A 65 -16.23 -22.38 -3.77
C VAL A 65 -16.81 -21.02 -3.43
N CYS A 66 -16.91 -20.15 -4.42
CA CYS A 66 -17.44 -18.80 -4.26
C CYS A 66 -18.75 -18.64 -5.04
N ILE A 67 -19.75 -18.00 -4.44
CA ILE A 67 -21.08 -17.79 -5.03
C ILE A 67 -21.37 -16.29 -5.09
N ALA A 68 -21.33 -15.74 -6.30
CA ALA A 68 -21.46 -14.31 -6.54
C ALA A 68 -22.85 -13.74 -6.16
N PRO A 69 -22.98 -12.41 -5.99
CA PRO A 69 -24.24 -11.77 -5.62
C PRO A 69 -25.36 -12.07 -6.61
N GLY A 70 -26.56 -12.35 -6.10
CA GLY A 70 -27.73 -12.68 -6.93
C GLY A 70 -27.70 -14.07 -7.60
N VAL A 71 -26.64 -14.86 -7.42
CA VAL A 71 -26.51 -16.22 -7.97
C VAL A 71 -27.05 -17.25 -6.98
N THR A 72 -27.83 -18.22 -7.47
CA THR A 72 -28.31 -19.37 -6.70
C THR A 72 -27.60 -20.66 -7.10
N VAL A 73 -26.93 -21.30 -6.16
CA VAL A 73 -26.35 -22.65 -6.31
C VAL A 73 -27.12 -23.63 -5.43
N THR A 74 -27.65 -24.68 -6.04
CA THR A 74 -28.33 -25.78 -5.33
C THR A 74 -27.55 -27.07 -5.47
N ILE A 75 -27.23 -27.73 -4.35
CA ILE A 75 -26.66 -29.07 -4.30
C ILE A 75 -27.78 -30.06 -3.94
N GLN A 76 -28.00 -31.08 -4.78
CA GLN A 76 -29.19 -31.94 -4.67
C GLN A 76 -28.98 -33.27 -3.96
N ASN A 77 -27.82 -33.91 -4.14
CA ASN A 77 -27.61 -35.32 -3.77
C ASN A 77 -26.47 -35.47 -2.77
N ASN A 78 -25.44 -36.26 -3.11
CA ASN A 78 -24.37 -36.59 -2.18
C ASN A 78 -23.34 -35.47 -2.11
N LEU A 79 -22.85 -35.20 -0.90
CA LEU A 79 -21.69 -34.35 -0.65
C LEU A 79 -20.60 -35.23 -0.03
N ASN A 80 -19.43 -35.28 -0.66
CA ASN A 80 -18.30 -36.07 -0.18
C ASN A 80 -17.12 -35.15 0.12
N THR A 81 -16.62 -35.24 1.35
CA THR A 81 -15.38 -34.60 1.79
C THR A 81 -14.57 -35.61 2.62
N THR A 82 -13.27 -35.38 2.75
CA THR A 82 -12.32 -36.28 3.41
C THR A 82 -11.83 -35.69 4.72
N ASN A 83 -11.71 -36.50 5.77
CA ASN A 83 -11.16 -36.05 7.06
C ASN A 83 -9.68 -35.67 6.95
N GLY A 84 -9.29 -34.58 7.59
CA GLY A 84 -7.95 -33.99 7.54
C GLY A 84 -7.67 -33.19 6.26
N HIS A 85 -8.68 -32.96 5.42
CA HIS A 85 -8.61 -31.95 4.38
C HIS A 85 -9.20 -30.62 4.88
N ASP A 86 -8.79 -29.53 4.27
CA ASP A 86 -9.34 -28.19 4.48
C ASP A 86 -10.14 -27.76 3.25
N ILE A 87 -11.32 -27.18 3.46
CA ILE A 87 -12.19 -26.70 2.37
C ILE A 87 -12.87 -25.40 2.79
N SER A 88 -13.17 -24.56 1.80
CA SER A 88 -13.81 -23.26 2.02
C SER A 88 -15.00 -23.04 1.11
N ILE A 89 -16.05 -22.40 1.62
CA ILE A 89 -17.19 -21.93 0.82
C ILE A 89 -17.51 -20.50 1.22
N GLU A 90 -17.59 -19.61 0.22
CA GLU A 90 -17.97 -18.21 0.36
C GLU A 90 -19.31 -17.96 -0.35
N VAL A 91 -20.24 -17.27 0.33
CA VAL A 91 -21.62 -17.10 -0.12
C VAL A 91 -22.03 -15.62 -0.09
N GLN A 92 -21.93 -14.93 -1.24
CA GLN A 92 -22.54 -13.61 -1.48
C GLN A 92 -23.94 -13.74 -2.10
N GLY A 93 -24.20 -14.82 -2.84
CA GLY A 93 -25.50 -15.15 -3.41
C GLY A 93 -26.37 -16.03 -2.52
N THR A 94 -26.82 -17.16 -3.06
CA THR A 94 -27.69 -18.12 -2.37
C THR A 94 -27.16 -19.55 -2.52
N LEU A 95 -26.92 -20.22 -1.40
CA LEU A 95 -26.52 -21.63 -1.34
C LEU A 95 -27.61 -22.50 -0.72
N ILE A 96 -28.06 -23.51 -1.46
CA ILE A 96 -29.12 -24.41 -1.03
C ILE A 96 -28.62 -25.85 -1.03
N PHE A 97 -28.70 -26.53 0.11
CA PHE A 97 -28.56 -27.98 0.19
C PHE A 97 -29.96 -28.61 0.28
N ASN A 98 -30.39 -29.42 -0.69
CA ASN A 98 -31.67 -30.14 -0.61
C ASN A 98 -31.62 -31.40 0.29
N GLN A 99 -30.46 -31.65 0.87
CA GLN A 99 -30.14 -32.71 1.81
C GLN A 99 -29.62 -32.12 3.13
N SER A 100 -29.34 -33.00 4.10
CA SER A 100 -28.58 -32.64 5.30
C SER A 100 -27.09 -32.81 5.02
N PRO A 101 -26.32 -31.74 4.81
CA PRO A 101 -24.90 -31.88 4.47
C PRO A 101 -24.09 -32.31 5.71
N THR A 102 -23.07 -33.13 5.46
CA THR A 102 -22.05 -33.48 6.45
C THR A 102 -20.67 -33.27 5.85
N PHE A 103 -19.94 -32.32 6.42
CA PHE A 103 -18.57 -32.01 6.04
C PHE A 103 -17.63 -32.76 6.98
N ASN A 104 -17.04 -33.86 6.50
CA ASN A 104 -16.03 -34.61 7.22
C ASN A 104 -14.64 -33.95 7.20
N ALA A 105 -14.46 -32.92 6.37
CA ALA A 105 -13.25 -32.11 6.28
C ALA A 105 -13.30 -30.99 7.33
N ASN A 106 -12.15 -30.39 7.63
CA ASN A 106 -12.10 -29.09 8.27
C ASN A 106 -12.74 -28.08 7.30
N PHE A 107 -13.69 -27.31 7.79
CA PHE A 107 -14.56 -26.53 6.91
C PHE A 107 -14.65 -25.09 7.38
N SER A 108 -14.29 -24.17 6.49
CA SER A 108 -14.56 -22.75 6.61
C SER A 108 -15.76 -22.38 5.74
N LEU A 109 -16.79 -21.82 6.37
CA LEU A 109 -17.97 -21.30 5.70
C LEU A 109 -18.10 -19.81 6.01
N ASP A 110 -18.16 -19.01 4.97
CA ASP A 110 -18.36 -17.57 5.06
C ASP A 110 -19.59 -17.14 4.26
N ILE A 111 -20.49 -16.40 4.91
CA ILE A 111 -21.76 -15.95 4.35
C ILE A 111 -21.79 -14.45 4.49
N GLN A 112 -21.63 -13.75 3.38
CA GLN A 112 -21.56 -12.30 3.31
C GLN A 112 -22.93 -11.66 3.57
N SER A 113 -22.98 -10.34 3.74
CA SER A 113 -24.19 -9.59 4.12
C SER A 113 -25.40 -9.80 3.19
N SER A 114 -25.15 -9.99 1.89
CA SER A 114 -26.17 -10.32 0.88
C SER A 114 -26.45 -11.83 0.73
N GLY A 115 -25.67 -12.65 1.42
CA GLY A 115 -25.68 -14.11 1.36
C GLY A 115 -26.89 -14.75 2.03
N PHE A 116 -27.36 -15.85 1.44
CA PHE A 116 -28.39 -16.70 2.03
C PHE A 116 -28.00 -18.19 1.94
N ILE A 117 -28.08 -18.91 3.06
CA ILE A 117 -27.85 -20.35 3.11
C ILE A 117 -29.00 -21.11 3.77
N LYS A 118 -29.32 -22.29 3.24
CA LYS A 118 -30.23 -23.24 3.92
C LYS A 118 -29.87 -24.70 3.70
N SER A 119 -30.30 -25.54 4.65
CA SER A 119 -30.25 -27.01 4.51
C SER A 119 -31.63 -27.66 4.56
N GLY A 120 -31.82 -28.69 3.73
CA GLY A 120 -33.11 -29.31 3.48
C GLY A 120 -34.06 -28.44 2.64
N ASN A 121 -35.12 -29.08 2.12
CA ASN A 121 -36.10 -28.44 1.23
C ASN A 121 -36.82 -27.22 1.84
N SER A 122 -36.81 -27.08 3.17
CA SER A 122 -37.51 -26.01 3.88
C SER A 122 -36.67 -25.39 5.00
N GLY A 123 -35.33 -25.46 4.92
CA GLY A 123 -34.45 -24.93 5.99
C GLY A 123 -34.49 -25.77 7.27
N ASN A 124 -34.90 -27.03 7.17
CA ASN A 124 -35.11 -27.95 8.30
C ASN A 124 -34.14 -29.14 8.31
N GLY A 125 -33.12 -29.12 7.46
CA GLY A 125 -32.08 -30.13 7.40
C GLY A 125 -31.08 -30.02 8.55
N THR A 126 -30.31 -31.09 8.77
CA THR A 126 -29.14 -31.04 9.65
C THR A 126 -27.94 -30.54 8.84
N PHE A 127 -27.26 -29.51 9.34
CA PHE A 127 -25.99 -29.02 8.79
C PHE A 127 -24.86 -29.44 9.74
N THR A 128 -23.98 -30.33 9.29
CA THR A 128 -22.99 -30.98 10.16
C THR A 128 -21.55 -30.62 9.80
N PHE A 129 -20.84 -30.06 10.77
CA PHE A 129 -19.38 -29.95 10.81
C PHE A 129 -18.80 -31.16 11.56
N ASN A 130 -17.96 -31.94 10.89
CA ASN A 130 -17.42 -33.19 11.44
C ASN A 130 -15.89 -33.31 11.31
N GLY A 131 -15.21 -32.31 10.73
CA GLY A 131 -13.75 -32.20 10.72
C GLY A 131 -13.18 -32.18 12.14
N SER A 132 -12.01 -32.81 12.34
CA SER A 132 -11.37 -32.92 13.67
C SER A 132 -10.38 -31.79 13.97
N GLY A 133 -10.06 -30.93 13.00
CA GLY A 133 -9.19 -29.77 13.18
C GLY A 133 -9.99 -28.50 13.43
N ILE A 134 -9.69 -27.46 12.68
CA ILE A 134 -10.32 -26.14 12.79
C ILE A 134 -11.57 -26.10 11.90
N ASN A 135 -12.69 -25.61 12.43
CA ASN A 135 -13.88 -25.32 11.65
C ASN A 135 -14.31 -23.87 11.91
N ILE A 136 -14.63 -23.14 10.84
CA ILE A 136 -15.00 -21.73 10.92
C ILE A 136 -16.39 -21.57 10.29
N TYR A 137 -17.25 -20.83 10.99
CA TYR A 137 -18.57 -20.44 10.52
C TYR A 137 -18.72 -18.94 10.71
N LYS A 138 -18.69 -18.16 9.62
CA LYS A 138 -18.98 -16.73 9.61
C LYS A 138 -20.33 -16.50 8.92
N ASN A 139 -21.22 -15.73 9.55
CA ASN A 139 -22.52 -15.37 8.98
C ASN A 139 -22.83 -13.90 9.19
N SER A 140 -22.69 -13.11 8.14
CA SER A 140 -23.16 -11.72 8.02
C SER A 140 -24.52 -11.65 7.29
N GLY A 141 -24.90 -12.71 6.58
CA GLY A 141 -26.18 -12.82 5.87
C GLY A 141 -27.27 -13.57 6.67
N ILE A 142 -28.01 -14.43 5.97
CA ILE A 142 -29.13 -15.21 6.54
C ILE A 142 -28.84 -16.72 6.47
N SER A 143 -28.98 -17.39 7.61
CA SER A 143 -28.79 -18.82 7.76
C SER A 143 -30.03 -19.54 8.28
N GLU A 144 -30.49 -20.60 7.59
CA GLU A 144 -31.66 -21.40 7.97
C GLU A 144 -31.40 -22.91 8.05
N PHE A 145 -31.31 -23.45 9.28
CA PHE A 145 -31.08 -24.89 9.51
C PHE A 145 -32.10 -25.52 10.47
N GLY A 146 -32.36 -26.81 10.29
CA GLY A 146 -33.08 -27.60 11.28
C GLY A 146 -32.18 -27.89 12.48
N VAL A 147 -31.04 -28.52 12.24
CA VAL A 147 -30.06 -28.80 13.29
C VAL A 147 -28.68 -28.32 12.85
N LEU A 148 -28.06 -27.42 13.61
CA LEU A 148 -26.63 -27.13 13.46
C LEU A 148 -25.85 -28.07 14.37
N GLN A 149 -24.92 -28.83 13.80
CA GLN A 149 -24.21 -29.87 14.55
C GLN A 149 -22.70 -29.76 14.33
N PHE A 150 -21.97 -29.44 15.39
CA PHE A 150 -20.52 -29.63 15.49
C PHE A 150 -20.29 -30.94 16.21
N ASN A 151 -19.97 -31.98 15.44
CA ASN A 151 -20.08 -33.36 15.91
C ASN A 151 -18.79 -33.93 16.49
N ASN A 152 -17.64 -33.27 16.28
CA ASN A 152 -16.34 -33.82 16.60
C ASN A 152 -15.79 -33.24 17.91
N ALA A 153 -15.63 -34.08 18.92
CA ALA A 153 -15.16 -33.65 20.25
C ALA A 153 -13.69 -33.21 20.28
N SER A 154 -12.90 -33.51 19.25
CA SER A 154 -11.50 -33.07 19.14
C SER A 154 -11.33 -31.79 18.32
N ALA A 155 -12.41 -31.25 17.73
CA ALA A 155 -12.34 -30.07 16.90
C ALA A 155 -12.22 -28.78 17.71
N THR A 156 -11.61 -27.78 17.09
CA THR A 156 -11.70 -26.37 17.48
C THR A 156 -12.67 -25.70 16.53
N ASN A 157 -13.69 -25.02 17.05
CA ASN A 157 -14.73 -24.40 16.25
C ASN A 157 -14.88 -22.92 16.59
N SER A 158 -14.89 -22.08 15.57
CA SER A 158 -15.13 -20.64 15.70
C SER A 158 -16.40 -20.28 14.93
N ILE A 159 -17.37 -19.71 15.64
CA ILE A 159 -18.68 -19.36 15.09
C ILE A 159 -18.90 -17.88 15.32
N TYR A 160 -19.12 -17.13 14.25
CA TYR A 160 -19.37 -15.70 14.26
C TYR A 160 -20.69 -15.42 13.56
N ASN A 161 -21.61 -14.76 14.27
CA ASN A 161 -22.89 -14.33 13.71
C ASN A 161 -23.04 -12.81 13.77
N TYR A 162 -22.86 -12.19 12.61
CA TYR A 162 -23.10 -10.78 12.31
C TYR A 162 -24.40 -10.56 11.51
N GLY A 163 -25.23 -11.60 11.36
CA GLY A 163 -26.47 -11.55 10.60
C GLY A 163 -27.63 -12.24 11.31
N THR A 164 -28.57 -12.78 10.51
CA THR A 164 -29.72 -13.54 11.05
C THR A 164 -29.46 -15.04 10.99
N PHE A 165 -29.35 -15.67 12.15
CA PHE A 165 -29.14 -17.10 12.28
C PHE A 165 -30.38 -17.80 12.88
N ASN A 166 -31.08 -18.57 12.04
CA ASN A 166 -32.25 -19.36 12.44
C ASN A 166 -31.91 -20.86 12.50
N VAL A 167 -32.08 -21.46 13.68
CA VAL A 167 -31.86 -22.89 13.88
C VAL A 167 -32.96 -23.52 14.74
N THR A 168 -33.37 -24.77 14.45
CA THR A 168 -34.31 -25.47 15.36
C THR A 168 -33.59 -26.07 16.56
N ASN A 169 -32.47 -26.77 16.38
CA ASN A 169 -31.63 -27.27 17.47
C ASN A 169 -30.16 -27.04 17.19
N MET A 170 -29.35 -26.83 18.22
CA MET A 170 -27.91 -26.70 18.06
C MET A 170 -27.18 -27.63 19.03
N ASN A 171 -26.24 -28.41 18.50
CA ASN A 171 -25.44 -29.37 19.27
C ASN A 171 -23.96 -29.04 19.03
N VAL A 172 -23.27 -28.61 20.07
CA VAL A 172 -21.88 -28.16 20.00
C VAL A 172 -20.98 -29.13 20.77
N GLN A 173 -20.01 -29.72 20.08
CA GLN A 173 -18.92 -30.52 20.64
C GLN A 173 -17.57 -29.92 20.24
N GLY A 174 -16.52 -30.33 20.94
CA GLY A 174 -15.18 -29.77 20.77
C GLY A 174 -14.97 -28.51 21.61
N THR A 175 -13.81 -27.89 21.45
CA THR A 175 -13.55 -26.55 21.97
C THR A 175 -14.25 -25.58 21.02
N THR A 176 -15.14 -24.72 21.53
CA THR A 176 -15.96 -23.87 20.65
C THR A 176 -16.09 -22.48 21.22
N ASN A 177 -15.75 -21.49 20.40
CA ASN A 177 -16.08 -20.10 20.63
C ASN A 177 -17.21 -19.72 19.69
N PHE A 178 -18.31 -19.23 20.26
CA PHE A 178 -19.46 -18.75 19.51
C PHE A 178 -19.77 -17.31 19.91
N THR A 179 -19.57 -16.38 18.99
CA THR A 179 -19.96 -14.98 19.14
C THR A 179 -21.22 -14.68 18.34
N ASN A 180 -22.22 -14.11 18.99
CA ASN A 180 -23.42 -13.57 18.37
C ASN A 180 -23.47 -12.05 18.55
N GLN A 181 -23.28 -11.31 17.46
CA GLN A 181 -23.41 -9.85 17.46
C GLN A 181 -24.79 -9.37 17.00
N GLU A 182 -25.48 -10.16 16.18
CA GLU A 182 -26.81 -9.83 15.65
C GLU A 182 -27.91 -10.78 16.19
N THR A 183 -28.71 -11.39 15.32
CA THR A 183 -29.89 -12.15 15.73
C THR A 183 -29.65 -13.66 15.63
N LEU A 184 -29.79 -14.37 16.77
CA LEU A 184 -29.78 -15.83 16.82
C LEU A 184 -31.11 -16.36 17.40
N ASN A 185 -31.84 -17.11 16.58
CA ASN A 185 -33.10 -17.74 16.95
C ASN A 185 -32.93 -19.25 17.05
N ILE A 186 -33.21 -19.81 18.23
CA ILE A 186 -33.15 -21.25 18.52
C ILE A 186 -34.56 -21.77 18.83
N GLY A 187 -35.09 -22.63 17.96
CA GLY A 187 -36.47 -23.12 18.05
C GLY A 187 -36.73 -24.19 19.13
N SER A 188 -35.71 -24.87 19.63
CA SER A 188 -35.83 -25.92 20.65
C SER A 188 -34.52 -26.09 21.43
N ASN A 189 -33.91 -27.27 21.47
CA ASN A 189 -32.80 -27.57 22.38
C ASN A 189 -31.47 -27.00 21.88
N PHE A 190 -30.67 -26.54 22.83
CA PHE A 190 -29.28 -26.17 22.63
C PHE A 190 -28.41 -26.81 23.72
N SER A 191 -27.22 -27.30 23.36
CA SER A 191 -26.29 -27.89 24.33
C SER A 191 -24.83 -27.63 23.99
N PHE A 192 -24.06 -27.31 25.02
CA PHE A 192 -22.62 -27.09 24.97
C PHE A 192 -21.81 -28.31 25.38
N SER A 193 -20.52 -28.26 25.04
CA SER A 193 -19.46 -29.10 25.59
C SER A 193 -18.80 -28.40 26.80
N VAL A 194 -17.92 -29.10 27.52
CA VAL A 194 -17.18 -28.54 28.68
C VAL A 194 -16.24 -27.38 28.34
N ASN A 195 -15.87 -27.19 27.07
CA ASN A 195 -14.92 -26.18 26.60
C ASN A 195 -15.59 -25.22 25.61
N SER A 196 -16.90 -25.00 25.74
CA SER A 196 -17.63 -24.09 24.86
C SER A 196 -17.93 -22.77 25.56
N VAL A 197 -17.68 -21.67 24.86
CA VAL A 197 -18.00 -20.31 25.27
C VAL A 197 -18.96 -19.72 24.24
N LEU A 198 -20.10 -19.20 24.72
CA LEU A 198 -21.03 -18.41 23.91
C LEU A 198 -21.03 -16.97 24.41
N THR A 199 -20.63 -16.05 23.56
CA THR A 199 -20.67 -14.61 23.81
C THR A 199 -21.81 -14.00 23.01
N ASN A 200 -22.74 -13.34 23.69
CA ASN A 200 -23.90 -12.69 23.09
C ASN A 200 -23.86 -11.18 23.28
N CYS A 201 -23.68 -10.46 22.18
CA CYS A 201 -23.73 -9.01 22.08
C CYS A 201 -24.94 -8.51 21.28
N GLY A 202 -25.63 -9.40 20.59
CA GLY A 202 -26.89 -9.12 19.91
C GLY A 202 -28.12 -9.62 20.65
N THR A 203 -29.07 -10.18 19.90
CA THR A 203 -30.28 -10.79 20.44
C THR A 203 -30.28 -12.29 20.24
N ILE A 204 -30.25 -13.03 21.36
CA ILE A 204 -30.55 -14.46 21.37
C ILE A 204 -31.98 -14.69 21.82
N THR A 205 -32.75 -15.45 21.05
CA THR A 205 -34.06 -15.94 21.46
C THR A 205 -34.12 -17.46 21.32
N THR A 206 -34.26 -18.14 22.45
CA THR A 206 -34.45 -19.59 22.53
C THR A 206 -35.88 -19.91 22.97
N GLN A 207 -36.57 -20.80 22.23
CA GLN A 207 -37.95 -21.20 22.54
C GLN A 207 -38.03 -22.30 23.59
N SER A 208 -36.92 -22.99 23.87
CA SER A 208 -36.79 -24.04 24.89
C SER A 208 -35.53 -23.81 25.73
N GLY A 209 -35.42 -24.54 26.84
CA GLY A 209 -34.26 -24.50 27.73
C GLY A 209 -33.04 -25.18 27.12
N PHE A 210 -31.88 -25.01 27.76
CA PHE A 210 -30.61 -25.51 27.26
C PHE A 210 -29.71 -26.03 28.39
N ASN A 211 -28.73 -26.85 28.02
CA ASN A 211 -27.78 -27.46 28.94
C ASN A 211 -26.36 -26.90 28.72
N LEU A 212 -25.74 -26.40 29.78
CA LEU A 212 -24.37 -25.86 29.73
C LEU A 212 -23.30 -26.97 29.76
N ASN A 213 -23.52 -28.08 30.48
CA ASN A 213 -22.61 -29.23 30.53
C ASN A 213 -21.11 -28.90 30.73
N GLY A 214 -20.77 -27.87 31.50
CA GLY A 214 -19.40 -27.37 31.72
C GLY A 214 -19.00 -26.15 30.88
N GLY A 215 -19.80 -25.75 29.88
CA GLY A 215 -19.58 -24.54 29.10
C GLY A 215 -20.02 -23.26 29.81
N SER A 216 -19.70 -22.13 29.16
CA SER A 216 -19.92 -20.77 29.65
C SER A 216 -20.78 -19.96 28.68
N VAL A 217 -21.67 -19.14 29.23
CA VAL A 217 -22.44 -18.14 28.46
C VAL A 217 -22.15 -16.77 28.99
N ILE A 218 -21.96 -15.84 28.08
CA ILE A 218 -21.76 -14.43 28.35
C ILE A 218 -22.82 -13.67 27.60
N ASN A 219 -23.52 -12.81 28.32
CA ASN A 219 -24.56 -11.98 27.77
C ASN A 219 -24.30 -10.51 28.06
N THR A 220 -24.02 -9.74 27.02
CA THR A 220 -23.85 -8.28 27.07
C THR A 220 -25.01 -7.54 26.43
N ASN A 221 -26.01 -8.25 25.90
CA ASN A 221 -27.22 -7.64 25.36
C ASN A 221 -28.47 -8.46 25.72
N ILE A 222 -29.33 -8.85 24.76
CA ILE A 222 -30.61 -9.49 25.05
C ILE A 222 -30.50 -11.01 24.90
N PHE A 223 -30.75 -11.74 25.99
CA PHE A 223 -30.89 -13.20 25.96
C PHE A 223 -32.26 -13.63 26.50
N ASN A 224 -33.11 -14.12 25.61
CA ASN A 224 -34.45 -14.61 25.94
C ASN A 224 -34.51 -16.14 25.91
N VAL A 225 -34.86 -16.76 27.04
CA VAL A 225 -35.28 -18.16 27.14
C VAL A 225 -36.78 -18.19 27.38
N ILE A 226 -37.55 -18.33 26.30
CA ILE A 226 -39.02 -18.18 26.33
C ILE A 226 -39.69 -19.29 27.15
N GLY A 227 -39.16 -20.52 27.10
CA GLY A 227 -39.69 -21.66 27.85
C GLY A 227 -38.61 -22.69 28.14
N GLY A 228 -38.86 -23.59 29.09
CA GLY A 228 -37.90 -24.63 29.50
C GLY A 228 -36.84 -24.14 30.49
N ASP A 229 -36.11 -25.10 31.07
CA ASP A 229 -35.15 -24.85 32.14
C ASP A 229 -33.71 -24.67 31.60
N ILE A 230 -32.90 -23.84 32.25
CA ILE A 230 -31.44 -23.82 32.04
C ILE A 230 -30.81 -24.83 33.01
N ASP A 231 -30.06 -25.80 32.48
CA ASP A 231 -29.35 -26.80 33.28
C ASP A 231 -27.83 -26.57 33.23
N TYR A 232 -27.23 -26.30 34.40
CA TYR A 232 -25.79 -26.14 34.52
C TYR A 232 -25.04 -27.48 34.58
N GLY A 233 -25.73 -28.58 34.92
CA GLY A 233 -25.07 -29.86 35.19
C GLY A 233 -24.18 -29.84 36.45
N SER A 234 -23.35 -30.89 36.58
CA SER A 234 -22.47 -31.13 37.75
C SER A 234 -21.01 -30.69 37.55
N THR A 235 -20.67 -30.19 36.36
CA THR A 235 -19.35 -29.67 35.96
C THR A 235 -19.32 -28.15 36.10
N ASN A 236 -18.12 -27.52 36.08
CA ASN A 236 -17.95 -26.07 36.26
C ASN A 236 -18.60 -25.27 35.12
N SER A 237 -19.89 -24.96 35.22
CA SER A 237 -20.59 -24.12 34.25
C SER A 237 -20.82 -22.71 34.77
N SER A 238 -20.80 -21.75 33.86
CA SER A 238 -20.89 -20.34 34.19
C SER A 238 -21.86 -19.58 33.28
N ILE A 239 -22.59 -18.62 33.85
CA ILE A 239 -23.28 -17.57 33.08
C ILE A 239 -22.82 -16.23 33.64
N TYR A 240 -22.41 -15.32 32.75
CA TYR A 240 -22.07 -13.94 33.05
C TYR A 240 -23.07 -13.03 32.33
N ASN A 241 -23.89 -12.31 33.08
CA ASN A 241 -24.88 -11.41 32.52
C ASN A 241 -24.56 -9.95 32.86
N TYR A 242 -24.27 -9.15 31.84
CA TYR A 242 -24.01 -7.72 31.93
C TYR A 242 -25.20 -6.87 31.47
N ALA A 243 -26.17 -7.47 30.76
CA ALA A 243 -27.35 -6.76 30.26
C ALA A 243 -28.65 -7.49 30.61
N THR A 244 -29.55 -7.75 29.65
CA THR A 244 -30.89 -8.27 29.94
C THR A 244 -31.00 -9.75 29.59
N MET A 245 -31.33 -10.57 30.60
CA MET A 245 -31.64 -11.98 30.42
C MET A 245 -33.02 -12.32 30.99
N TYR A 246 -33.86 -12.94 30.17
CA TYR A 246 -35.17 -13.46 30.56
C TYR A 246 -35.18 -14.99 30.54
N ILE A 247 -35.70 -15.61 31.59
CA ILE A 247 -35.77 -17.06 31.77
C ILE A 247 -37.21 -17.47 32.15
N GLY A 248 -37.93 -18.03 31.19
CA GLY A 248 -39.32 -18.48 31.37
C GLY A 248 -39.47 -19.74 32.25
N GLY A 249 -38.42 -20.55 32.39
CA GLY A 249 -38.40 -21.75 33.24
C GLY A 249 -37.56 -21.60 34.51
N LYS A 250 -37.01 -22.72 34.98
CA LYS A 250 -36.14 -22.79 36.18
C LYS A 250 -34.66 -22.74 35.81
N ILE A 251 -33.82 -22.49 36.82
CA ILE A 251 -32.37 -22.75 36.74
C ILE A 251 -32.06 -23.98 37.61
N ASN A 252 -31.42 -24.97 37.00
CA ASN A 252 -30.98 -26.20 37.67
C ASN A 252 -29.46 -26.15 37.88
N MET A 253 -29.02 -26.00 39.14
CA MET A 253 -27.59 -26.01 39.50
C MET A 253 -27.27 -27.29 40.26
N ALA A 254 -26.40 -28.15 39.73
CA ALA A 254 -26.06 -29.43 40.35
C ALA A 254 -24.60 -29.52 40.85
N GLY A 255 -23.81 -28.45 40.74
CA GLY A 255 -22.42 -28.37 41.22
C GLY A 255 -22.14 -27.12 42.06
N THR A 256 -21.31 -27.27 43.10
CA THR A 256 -20.91 -26.15 44.00
C THR A 256 -20.00 -25.13 43.32
N SER A 257 -19.38 -25.49 42.20
CA SER A 257 -18.47 -24.64 41.42
C SER A 257 -19.18 -23.84 40.33
N ASN A 258 -20.50 -24.02 40.18
CA ASN A 258 -21.28 -23.35 39.15
C ASN A 258 -21.45 -21.87 39.49
N ILE A 259 -21.34 -20.99 38.48
CA ILE A 259 -21.37 -19.54 38.66
C ILE A 259 -22.54 -18.93 37.89
N LEU A 260 -23.37 -18.16 38.58
CA LEU A 260 -24.29 -17.21 37.96
C LEU A 260 -23.84 -15.80 38.37
N TYR A 261 -23.10 -15.13 37.50
CA TYR A 261 -22.71 -13.74 37.67
C TYR A 261 -23.74 -12.82 37.01
N ASN A 262 -24.12 -11.76 37.71
CA ASN A 262 -25.05 -10.77 37.19
C ASN A 262 -24.67 -9.34 37.62
N GLU A 263 -24.48 -8.49 36.63
CA GLU A 263 -24.34 -7.04 36.75
C GLU A 263 -25.53 -6.29 36.11
N GLY A 264 -26.20 -6.91 35.14
CA GLY A 264 -27.41 -6.37 34.52
C GLY A 264 -28.72 -6.83 35.18
N LEU A 265 -29.71 -7.14 34.36
CA LEU A 265 -31.03 -7.64 34.77
C LEU A 265 -31.23 -9.10 34.38
N ILE A 266 -31.51 -9.96 35.37
CA ILE A 266 -32.04 -11.30 35.15
C ILE A 266 -33.48 -11.38 35.66
N THR A 267 -34.41 -11.81 34.82
CA THR A 267 -35.79 -12.15 35.22
C THR A 267 -36.05 -13.64 35.06
N ILE A 268 -36.52 -14.30 36.12
CA ILE A 268 -36.77 -15.75 36.17
C ILE A 268 -38.22 -16.01 36.56
N ASP A 269 -38.99 -16.65 35.68
CA ASP A 269 -40.38 -17.01 35.98
C ASP A 269 -40.50 -18.26 36.87
N GLY A 270 -39.59 -19.20 36.69
CA GLY A 270 -39.42 -20.34 37.59
C GLY A 270 -38.65 -19.97 38.86
N SER A 271 -37.84 -20.93 39.31
CA SER A 271 -37.06 -20.83 40.54
C SER A 271 -35.69 -21.47 40.33
N ILE A 272 -34.74 -21.20 41.22
CA ILE A 272 -33.43 -21.86 41.23
C ILE A 272 -33.50 -23.08 42.14
N GLN A 273 -33.04 -24.24 41.66
CA GLN A 273 -33.08 -25.51 42.41
C GLN A 273 -31.77 -26.33 42.24
N GLY A 274 -31.51 -27.20 43.23
CA GLY A 274 -30.34 -28.08 43.27
C GLY A 274 -29.31 -27.68 44.33
N THR A 275 -28.07 -28.11 44.14
CA THR A 275 -26.92 -27.68 44.95
C THR A 275 -26.48 -26.32 44.42
N ILE A 276 -27.19 -25.27 44.83
CA ILE A 276 -26.93 -23.89 44.38
C ILE A 276 -25.44 -23.57 44.63
N GLY A 277 -24.75 -23.21 43.54
CA GLY A 277 -23.35 -22.79 43.55
C GLY A 277 -23.21 -21.35 44.03
N LYS A 278 -22.51 -20.53 43.25
CA LYS A 278 -22.32 -19.09 43.52
C LYS A 278 -23.26 -18.26 42.66
N ILE A 279 -24.00 -17.35 43.29
CA ILE A 279 -24.76 -16.29 42.60
C ILE A 279 -24.07 -14.98 42.94
N GLN A 280 -23.37 -14.39 42.00
CA GLN A 280 -22.45 -13.28 42.22
C GLN A 280 -22.96 -12.01 41.55
N GLY A 281 -22.79 -10.89 42.23
CA GLY A 281 -22.86 -9.58 41.59
C GLY A 281 -21.45 -9.02 41.36
N PRO A 282 -21.35 -7.80 40.83
CA PRO A 282 -20.08 -7.12 40.60
C PRO A 282 -19.25 -7.04 41.88
N LEU A 283 -17.92 -7.10 41.76
CA LEU A 283 -17.01 -6.88 42.89
C LEU A 283 -16.92 -5.38 43.25
N ASP A 284 -17.06 -4.52 42.23
CA ASP A 284 -17.16 -3.07 42.40
C ASP A 284 -18.45 -2.72 43.15
N ASN A 285 -18.30 -2.03 44.28
CA ASN A 285 -19.41 -1.63 45.15
C ASN A 285 -20.19 -0.40 44.63
N THR A 286 -19.72 0.23 43.55
CA THR A 286 -20.43 1.29 42.84
C THR A 286 -21.47 0.75 41.86
N LYS A 287 -21.39 -0.55 41.54
CA LYS A 287 -22.30 -1.27 40.65
C LYS A 287 -23.27 -2.15 41.45
N LEU A 288 -24.39 -2.53 40.83
CA LEU A 288 -25.39 -3.40 41.44
C LEU A 288 -26.09 -4.23 40.37
N GLY A 289 -26.09 -5.56 40.52
CA GLY A 289 -26.84 -6.46 39.63
C GLY A 289 -28.25 -6.74 40.14
N TYR A 290 -29.22 -6.90 39.23
CA TYR A 290 -30.64 -7.07 39.56
C TYR A 290 -31.18 -8.44 39.15
N ILE A 291 -31.71 -9.19 40.12
CA ILE A 291 -32.32 -10.50 39.87
C ILE A 291 -33.78 -10.54 40.37
N LYS A 292 -34.70 -10.83 39.45
CA LYS A 292 -36.15 -10.79 39.66
C LYS A 292 -36.77 -12.18 39.52
N TRP A 293 -37.50 -12.64 40.52
CA TRP A 293 -38.07 -13.99 40.59
C TRP A 293 -39.59 -13.98 40.68
N SER A 294 -40.27 -14.68 39.77
CA SER A 294 -41.73 -14.91 39.85
C SER A 294 -42.08 -16.02 40.84
N THR A 295 -41.15 -16.97 41.08
CA THR A 295 -41.28 -18.05 42.07
C THR A 295 -40.09 -18.07 43.05
N LYS A 296 -40.39 -18.06 44.36
CA LYS A 296 -39.36 -18.04 45.41
C LYS A 296 -38.50 -19.32 45.43
N PRO A 297 -37.17 -19.23 45.52
CA PRO A 297 -36.28 -20.38 45.58
C PRO A 297 -35.93 -20.82 46.99
N ASN A 298 -35.50 -22.07 47.04
CA ASN A 298 -34.98 -22.74 48.21
C ASN A 298 -33.45 -22.72 48.15
N VAL A 299 -32.81 -21.91 48.99
CA VAL A 299 -31.35 -21.79 49.05
C VAL A 299 -30.79 -22.70 50.14
N GLY A 300 -29.97 -23.68 49.73
CA GLY A 300 -29.36 -24.68 50.61
C GLY A 300 -28.13 -24.16 51.38
N SER A 301 -27.61 -24.99 52.29
CA SER A 301 -26.38 -24.70 53.03
C SER A 301 -25.15 -24.75 52.11
N GLY A 302 -24.32 -23.70 52.15
CA GLY A 302 -23.08 -23.60 51.35
C GLY A 302 -23.20 -22.74 50.08
N ALA A 303 -24.40 -22.29 49.73
CA ALA A 303 -24.59 -21.32 48.64
C ALA A 303 -24.18 -19.91 49.09
N GLU A 304 -23.53 -19.18 48.20
CA GLU A 304 -23.12 -17.78 48.39
C GLU A 304 -23.92 -16.90 47.41
N ILE A 305 -24.54 -15.84 47.92
CA ILE A 305 -25.28 -14.85 47.13
C ILE A 305 -24.68 -13.47 47.37
N GLY A 306 -24.27 -12.78 46.31
CA GLY A 306 -23.60 -11.46 46.33
C GLY A 306 -22.11 -11.54 45.98
N PRO A 307 -21.32 -10.48 46.24
CA PRO A 307 -21.74 -9.17 46.76
C PRO A 307 -22.55 -8.37 45.72
N ASN A 308 -23.05 -7.20 46.11
CA ASN A 308 -23.62 -6.18 45.22
C ASN A 308 -24.75 -6.70 44.30
N LEU A 309 -25.79 -7.29 44.90
CA LEU A 309 -26.99 -7.73 44.17
C LEU A 309 -28.26 -7.17 44.81
N ASP A 310 -29.21 -6.72 43.99
CA ASP A 310 -30.61 -6.60 44.40
C ASP A 310 -31.41 -7.81 43.95
N ILE A 311 -32.19 -8.36 44.87
CA ILE A 311 -33.08 -9.50 44.60
C ILE A 311 -34.53 -9.14 44.89
N GLU A 312 -35.46 -9.51 44.00
CA GLU A 312 -36.88 -9.20 44.13
C GLU A 312 -37.78 -10.40 43.83
N TYR A 313 -38.85 -10.60 44.62
CA TYR A 313 -39.96 -11.49 44.29
C TYR A 313 -41.09 -10.74 43.59
N ILE A 314 -41.13 -10.77 42.25
CA ILE A 314 -41.97 -9.86 41.47
C ILE A 314 -43.48 -10.09 41.65
N SER A 315 -43.88 -11.33 41.97
CA SER A 315 -45.28 -11.73 42.22
C SER A 315 -45.87 -11.15 43.52
N GLY A 316 -45.09 -10.44 44.34
CA GLY A 316 -45.57 -9.73 45.52
C GLY A 316 -46.38 -8.47 45.18
N GLY A 317 -47.55 -8.29 45.78
CA GLY A 317 -48.43 -7.11 45.54
C GLY A 317 -48.05 -5.84 46.30
N THR A 318 -47.03 -5.90 47.17
CA THR A 318 -46.55 -4.79 48.02
C THR A 318 -45.02 -4.85 48.14
N ALA A 319 -44.37 -3.75 48.51
CA ALA A 319 -42.91 -3.69 48.67
C ALA A 319 -42.38 -4.76 49.67
N ALA A 320 -43.06 -4.95 50.81
CA ALA A 320 -42.67 -5.97 51.79
C ALA A 320 -42.87 -7.42 51.28
N GLN A 321 -43.86 -7.64 50.41
CA GLN A 321 -44.04 -8.95 49.76
C GLN A 321 -43.00 -9.19 48.68
N LYS A 322 -42.58 -8.14 47.95
CA LYS A 322 -41.51 -8.18 46.95
C LYS A 322 -40.13 -8.42 47.57
N ALA A 323 -39.86 -7.85 48.74
CA ALA A 323 -38.63 -8.12 49.50
C ALA A 323 -38.61 -9.49 50.22
N ASN A 324 -39.73 -10.21 50.26
CA ASN A 324 -39.79 -11.57 50.82
C ASN A 324 -39.40 -12.60 49.75
N VAL A 325 -38.11 -12.61 49.40
CA VAL A 325 -37.61 -13.24 48.17
C VAL A 325 -37.50 -14.78 48.25
N TYR A 326 -37.09 -15.34 49.40
CA TYR A 326 -36.85 -16.77 49.54
C TYR A 326 -38.06 -17.55 50.11
N SER A 327 -38.21 -18.81 49.71
CA SER A 327 -39.09 -19.75 50.41
C SER A 327 -38.38 -20.37 51.62
N THR A 328 -37.10 -20.70 51.48
CA THR A 328 -36.18 -21.09 52.56
C THR A 328 -34.77 -20.58 52.24
N PHE A 329 -34.02 -20.10 53.23
CA PHE A 329 -32.64 -19.64 53.05
C PHE A 329 -31.74 -20.18 54.16
N ASN A 330 -30.76 -21.02 53.80
CA ASN A 330 -29.73 -21.56 54.70
C ASN A 330 -28.30 -21.27 54.20
N GLY A 331 -28.14 -20.38 53.21
CA GLY A 331 -26.85 -19.98 52.63
C GLY A 331 -26.22 -18.76 53.31
N THR A 332 -25.25 -18.14 52.63
CA THR A 332 -24.56 -16.92 53.07
C THR A 332 -24.87 -15.77 52.11
N GLU A 333 -25.43 -14.66 52.61
CA GLU A 333 -25.50 -13.40 51.86
C GLU A 333 -24.18 -12.65 52.07
N LEU A 334 -23.53 -12.27 50.97
CA LEU A 334 -22.31 -11.44 50.96
C LEU A 334 -22.67 -9.95 51.08
N ALA A 335 -21.66 -9.08 51.05
CA ALA A 335 -21.86 -7.65 51.26
C ALA A 335 -22.80 -7.02 50.21
N ASN A 336 -23.59 -6.03 50.62
CA ASN A 336 -24.46 -5.26 49.74
C ASN A 336 -25.48 -6.08 48.92
N VAL A 337 -26.05 -7.14 49.52
CA VAL A 337 -27.23 -7.81 48.98
C VAL A 337 -28.49 -7.10 49.47
N SER A 338 -29.17 -6.38 48.58
CA SER A 338 -30.44 -5.69 48.86
C SER A 338 -31.65 -6.51 48.41
N LYS A 339 -32.84 -6.16 48.94
CA LYS A 339 -34.09 -6.89 48.69
C LYS A 339 -35.17 -5.92 48.21
N ALA A 340 -35.45 -5.97 46.91
CA ALA A 340 -36.39 -5.10 46.22
C ALA A 340 -36.08 -3.61 46.44
N CYS A 341 -34.81 -3.21 46.35
CA CYS A 341 -34.42 -1.82 46.59
C CYS A 341 -35.09 -0.84 45.62
N GLU A 342 -35.43 -1.29 44.41
CA GLU A 342 -36.06 -0.44 43.38
C GLU A 342 -37.41 0.09 43.85
N ILE A 343 -38.27 -0.79 44.40
CA ILE A 343 -39.59 -0.37 44.87
C ILE A 343 -39.53 0.48 46.14
N TYR A 344 -38.46 0.34 46.92
CA TYR A 344 -38.19 1.18 48.09
C TYR A 344 -37.48 2.50 47.74
N GLY A 345 -36.98 2.64 46.50
CA GLY A 345 -36.26 3.82 46.03
C GLY A 345 -34.91 4.04 46.72
N ASN A 346 -34.20 2.97 47.09
CA ASN A 346 -32.99 3.04 47.92
C ASN A 346 -31.85 2.11 47.46
N CYS A 347 -31.78 1.79 46.17
CA CYS A 347 -30.66 1.01 45.61
C CYS A 347 -29.32 1.73 45.74
N SER A 348 -28.23 0.98 45.93
CA SER A 348 -26.87 1.52 46.02
C SER A 348 -26.31 1.98 44.68
N ALA A 349 -26.82 1.43 43.57
CA ALA A 349 -26.58 1.85 42.20
C ALA A 349 -27.90 1.81 41.42
N SER A 350 -27.91 2.31 40.19
CA SER A 350 -29.05 2.19 39.26
C SER A 350 -29.00 0.88 38.48
N LEU A 351 -30.16 0.41 38.03
CA LEU A 351 -30.26 -0.70 37.09
C LEU A 351 -29.69 -0.29 35.74
N ASP A 352 -28.67 -1.03 35.29
CA ASP A 352 -28.19 -0.98 33.93
C ASP A 352 -28.84 -2.08 33.10
N THR A 353 -29.45 -1.67 31.99
CA THR A 353 -30.06 -2.58 30.99
C THR A 353 -29.54 -2.27 29.58
N VAL A 354 -28.68 -1.27 29.44
CA VAL A 354 -28.06 -0.91 28.18
C VAL A 354 -26.92 -1.90 27.98
N GLY A 355 -26.90 -2.55 26.82
CA GLY A 355 -25.79 -3.43 26.48
C GLY A 355 -24.49 -2.64 26.40
N GLY A 356 -23.43 -3.15 27.02
CA GLY A 356 -22.08 -2.68 26.72
C GLY A 356 -21.66 -3.12 25.32
N THR A 357 -20.53 -2.60 24.84
CA THR A 357 -19.71 -3.29 23.82
C THR A 357 -19.51 -4.76 24.25
N CYS A 358 -19.30 -5.68 23.31
CA CYS A 358 -19.10 -7.10 23.60
C CYS A 358 -18.12 -7.30 24.78
N ALA A 359 -18.61 -7.47 26.01
CA ALA A 359 -17.75 -7.84 27.12
C ALA A 359 -17.35 -9.28 26.87
N ASP A 360 -16.06 -9.51 26.64
CA ASP A 360 -15.45 -10.82 26.54
C ASP A 360 -15.11 -11.40 27.93
N PRO A 361 -15.59 -12.63 28.22
CA PRO A 361 -15.29 -13.49 29.36
C PRO A 361 -13.87 -13.51 29.84
N ASP A 362 -12.99 -13.42 28.86
CA ASP A 362 -11.56 -13.53 28.99
C ASP A 362 -10.85 -12.25 28.52
N ALA A 363 -11.47 -11.07 28.59
CA ALA A 363 -10.77 -9.81 28.32
C ALA A 363 -9.90 -9.84 27.04
N ASN A 364 -10.43 -10.32 25.92
CA ASN A 364 -10.16 -9.70 24.65
C ASN A 364 -11.26 -8.64 24.46
N VAL A 365 -10.94 -7.42 24.87
CA VAL A 365 -11.31 -6.32 23.98
C VAL A 365 -10.78 -6.75 22.61
N ASP A 366 -11.54 -6.55 21.54
CA ASP A 366 -10.88 -6.53 20.25
C ASP A 366 -9.84 -5.43 20.37
N VAL A 367 -8.60 -5.83 20.63
CA VAL A 367 -7.51 -4.91 20.97
C VAL A 367 -7.39 -3.90 19.85
N CYS A 368 -7.60 -4.39 18.62
CA CYS A 368 -7.66 -3.67 17.37
C CYS A 368 -8.75 -2.60 17.33
N SER A 369 -9.85 -2.69 18.08
CA SER A 369 -10.90 -1.67 18.08
C SER A 369 -11.15 -1.06 19.47
N SER A 370 -10.16 -1.16 20.37
CA SER A 370 -10.32 -0.86 21.79
C SER A 370 -10.15 0.62 22.08
N GLY A 371 -11.26 1.37 22.11
CA GLY A 371 -11.24 2.79 22.46
C GLY A 371 -11.10 3.73 21.26
N THR A 372 -11.09 3.16 20.06
CA THR A 372 -11.24 3.83 18.77
C THR A 372 -12.67 4.34 18.58
N ILE A 373 -12.80 5.42 17.83
CA ILE A 373 -14.10 5.96 17.39
C ILE A 373 -13.93 6.35 15.93
N ILE A 374 -14.55 5.57 15.03
CA ILE A 374 -14.56 5.86 13.60
C ILE A 374 -14.87 7.35 13.34
N GLY A 375 -13.95 8.03 12.66
CA GLY A 375 -13.99 9.45 12.33
C GLY A 375 -13.63 10.38 13.50
N THR A 376 -12.85 9.92 14.48
CA THR A 376 -12.25 10.75 15.52
C THR A 376 -10.84 10.26 15.89
N PRO A 377 -9.78 11.00 15.50
CA PRO A 377 -8.40 10.66 15.82
C PRO A 377 -8.16 10.43 17.31
N THR A 378 -7.38 9.39 17.64
CA THR A 378 -6.90 9.10 18.99
C THR A 378 -5.40 8.80 19.00
N GLU A 379 -4.77 8.77 20.17
CA GLU A 379 -3.33 8.48 20.30
C GLU A 379 -2.92 7.09 19.77
N ASN A 380 -3.87 6.15 19.61
CA ASN A 380 -3.57 4.81 19.10
C ASN A 380 -4.34 4.48 17.81
N ASP A 381 -5.00 5.46 17.19
CA ASP A 381 -5.82 5.37 15.96
C ASP A 381 -5.86 6.80 15.38
N PRO A 382 -4.71 7.33 14.88
CA PRO A 382 -4.56 8.71 14.43
C PRO A 382 -5.39 9.04 13.19
N ASP A 383 -5.46 8.10 12.27
CA ASP A 383 -6.22 8.07 11.02
C ASP A 383 -7.74 7.90 11.23
N ALA A 384 -8.12 7.39 12.40
CA ALA A 384 -9.50 7.34 12.89
C ALA A 384 -10.41 6.40 12.11
N ASP A 385 -9.85 5.37 11.51
CA ASP A 385 -10.56 4.37 10.71
C ASP A 385 -11.37 3.41 11.62
N GLY A 386 -11.02 3.36 12.92
CA GLY A 386 -11.64 2.52 13.93
C GLY A 386 -10.78 1.33 14.37
N ILE A 387 -9.60 1.19 13.81
CA ILE A 387 -8.59 0.16 14.05
C ILE A 387 -7.38 0.85 14.72
N ILE A 388 -6.79 0.21 15.71
CA ILE A 388 -5.59 0.74 16.35
C ILE A 388 -4.36 0.29 15.60
N ASN A 389 -3.34 1.14 15.55
CA ASN A 389 -2.08 0.90 14.83
C ASN A 389 -1.41 -0.44 15.13
N SER A 390 -1.62 -0.97 16.35
CA SER A 390 -1.06 -2.30 16.69
C SER A 390 -1.69 -3.48 15.93
N CYS A 391 -2.78 -3.23 15.22
CA CYS A 391 -3.54 -4.16 14.41
C CYS A 391 -3.83 -3.65 13.00
N ASP A 392 -3.61 -2.36 12.76
CA ASP A 392 -3.62 -1.79 11.44
C ASP A 392 -2.41 -2.30 10.63
N LEU A 393 -2.57 -2.36 9.31
CA LEU A 393 -1.50 -2.67 8.37
C LEU A 393 -1.10 -1.47 7.50
N ASP A 394 -1.82 -0.36 7.63
CA ASP A 394 -1.80 0.86 6.82
C ASP A 394 -2.21 2.04 7.74
N ASP A 395 -1.31 2.38 8.67
CA ASP A 395 -1.56 3.21 9.86
C ASP A 395 -2.05 4.66 9.57
N ASP A 396 -1.89 5.14 8.34
CA ASP A 396 -2.35 6.45 7.85
C ASP A 396 -3.36 6.35 6.69
N ASN A 397 -3.70 5.13 6.25
CA ASN A 397 -4.65 4.81 5.20
C ASN A 397 -4.29 5.31 3.79
N ASP A 398 -3.04 5.63 3.53
CA ASP A 398 -2.58 6.10 2.23
C ASP A 398 -2.54 4.97 1.18
N GLY A 399 -2.74 3.72 1.60
CA GLY A 399 -2.76 2.52 0.76
C GLY A 399 -1.40 1.86 0.57
N ILE A 400 -0.33 2.46 1.07
CA ILE A 400 0.97 1.84 1.30
C ILE A 400 0.87 1.08 2.62
N LEU A 401 1.57 -0.05 2.72
CA LEU A 401 1.50 -0.84 3.96
C LEU A 401 2.68 -0.49 4.83
N ASP A 402 2.48 -0.41 6.15
CA ASP A 402 3.54 -0.19 7.15
C ASP A 402 4.79 -1.03 6.91
N ILE A 403 4.63 -2.26 6.45
CA ILE A 403 5.74 -3.19 6.21
C ILE A 403 6.66 -2.75 5.05
N VAL A 404 6.14 -1.94 4.14
CA VAL A 404 6.82 -1.33 3.00
C VAL A 404 7.55 -0.07 3.45
N GLU A 405 6.94 0.71 4.34
CA GLU A 405 7.47 1.99 4.83
C GLU A 405 8.40 1.84 6.04
N MET A 406 8.38 0.68 6.68
CA MET A 406 9.32 0.34 7.74
C MET A 406 10.55 -0.39 7.22
N ASN A 407 11.68 -0.15 7.88
CA ASN A 407 12.89 -0.91 7.65
C ASN A 407 12.75 -2.31 8.26
N THR A 408 12.49 -3.30 7.41
CA THR A 408 12.24 -4.68 7.82
C THR A 408 13.38 -5.61 7.39
N PRO A 409 13.95 -6.45 8.29
CA PRO A 409 15.01 -7.36 7.89
C PRO A 409 14.50 -8.45 6.95
N THR A 410 15.24 -8.73 5.86
CA THR A 410 14.95 -9.83 4.91
C THR A 410 15.06 -11.25 5.51
N GLY A 411 15.36 -11.37 6.80
CA GLY A 411 15.53 -12.62 7.53
C GLY A 411 15.63 -12.37 9.04
N TYR A 412 16.17 -13.32 9.78
CA TYR A 412 16.32 -13.18 11.23
C TYR A 412 17.58 -12.40 11.60
N ILE A 413 17.50 -11.63 12.69
CA ILE A 413 18.60 -10.87 13.27
C ILE A 413 19.50 -11.84 14.04
N ASP A 414 20.76 -11.91 13.63
CA ASP A 414 21.76 -12.75 14.30
C ASP A 414 22.10 -12.23 15.71
N LEU A 415 22.42 -13.16 16.62
CA LEU A 415 23.00 -12.79 17.91
C LEU A 415 24.33 -12.05 17.70
N GLY A 416 24.40 -10.80 18.16
CA GLY A 416 25.59 -9.96 18.01
C GLY A 416 26.82 -10.45 18.79
N GLN A 417 26.64 -11.39 19.73
CA GLN A 417 27.71 -11.90 20.58
C GLN A 417 27.42 -13.27 21.21
N THR A 418 28.51 -13.96 21.58
CA THR A 418 28.45 -15.19 22.38
C THR A 418 28.57 -14.92 23.87
N PHE A 419 27.78 -15.58 24.70
CA PHE A 419 27.81 -15.42 26.16
C PHE A 419 27.45 -16.73 26.89
N SER A 420 27.85 -16.83 28.16
CA SER A 420 27.47 -17.94 29.04
C SER A 420 27.59 -17.51 30.51
N ASP A 421 26.48 -17.50 31.22
CA ASP A 421 26.42 -17.23 32.65
C ASP A 421 25.53 -18.25 33.36
N LYS A 422 26.05 -18.80 34.44
CA LYS A 422 25.37 -19.78 35.31
C LYS A 422 25.49 -19.43 36.79
N THR A 423 26.03 -18.25 37.09
CA THR A 423 26.50 -17.87 38.42
C THR A 423 25.83 -16.60 38.93
N SER A 424 25.58 -15.62 38.07
CA SER A 424 24.98 -14.35 38.50
C SER A 424 23.50 -14.54 38.77
N SER A 425 22.98 -14.01 39.88
CA SER A 425 21.54 -14.02 40.15
C SER A 425 20.77 -13.12 39.18
N SER A 426 21.44 -12.11 38.63
CA SER A 426 20.97 -11.30 37.50
C SER A 426 22.15 -10.70 36.71
N ALA A 427 21.95 -10.41 35.43
CA ALA A 427 22.90 -9.69 34.59
C ALA A 427 22.21 -9.12 33.33
N VAL A 428 22.94 -8.28 32.59
CA VAL A 428 22.51 -7.64 31.34
C VAL A 428 23.54 -7.93 30.25
N ILE A 429 23.06 -8.25 29.06
CA ILE A 429 23.82 -8.49 27.84
C ILE A 429 23.42 -7.39 26.85
N ASN A 430 24.26 -6.38 26.71
CA ASN A 430 23.95 -5.22 25.88
C ASN A 430 24.06 -5.56 24.39
N ASN A 431 23.19 -4.98 23.57
CA ASN A 431 23.20 -5.07 22.11
C ASN A 431 23.22 -6.54 21.64
N ILE A 432 22.30 -7.34 22.16
CA ILE A 432 22.22 -8.78 21.88
C ILE A 432 21.71 -9.05 20.46
N PHE A 433 20.79 -8.23 19.97
CA PHE A 433 20.25 -8.20 18.62
C PHE A 433 20.39 -6.75 18.13
N SER A 434 20.89 -6.56 16.92
CA SER A 434 21.09 -5.24 16.34
C SER A 434 20.69 -5.25 14.87
N PHE A 435 19.90 -4.26 14.48
CA PHE A 435 19.39 -4.10 13.13
C PHE A 435 19.34 -2.60 12.80
N GLY A 436 19.93 -2.21 11.67
CA GLY A 436 20.18 -0.80 11.37
C GLY A 436 20.98 -0.11 12.47
N THR A 437 20.46 1.01 12.96
CA THR A 437 21.00 1.76 14.11
C THR A 437 20.48 1.28 15.46
N ASN A 438 19.44 0.44 15.47
CA ASN A 438 18.68 0.07 16.66
C ASN A 438 19.19 -1.27 17.23
N PHE A 439 18.98 -1.49 18.53
CA PHE A 439 19.44 -2.68 19.23
C PHE A 439 18.58 -3.04 20.45
N ALA A 440 18.53 -4.34 20.74
CA ALA A 440 17.93 -4.89 21.95
C ALA A 440 19.00 -5.22 23.00
N ASN A 441 18.75 -4.85 24.26
CA ASN A 441 19.49 -5.33 25.42
C ASN A 441 18.74 -6.51 26.05
N PHE A 442 19.47 -7.54 26.50
CA PHE A 442 18.86 -8.71 27.13
C PHE A 442 19.27 -8.83 28.59
N SER A 443 18.30 -8.69 29.48
CA SER A 443 18.47 -8.85 30.92
C SER A 443 17.88 -10.17 31.39
N TYR A 444 18.47 -10.75 32.43
CA TYR A 444 17.92 -11.94 33.08
C TYR A 444 18.12 -11.92 34.58
N SER A 445 17.18 -12.52 35.31
CA SER A 445 17.22 -12.65 36.77
C SER A 445 16.49 -13.92 37.25
N LEU A 446 16.73 -14.28 38.51
CA LEU A 446 15.99 -15.33 39.22
C LEU A 446 15.15 -14.73 40.34
N GLU A 447 13.93 -15.22 40.49
CA GLU A 447 13.00 -14.87 41.55
C GLU A 447 12.72 -16.06 42.48
N GLY A 448 12.28 -15.75 43.71
CA GLY A 448 11.99 -16.75 44.73
C GLY A 448 13.22 -17.62 45.07
N ASN A 449 13.02 -18.93 45.03
CA ASN A 449 14.02 -19.96 45.29
C ASN A 449 14.52 -20.65 44.02
N ALA A 450 14.22 -20.12 42.84
CA ALA A 450 14.72 -20.65 41.58
C ALA A 450 16.26 -20.62 41.56
N ASN A 451 16.87 -21.60 40.88
CA ASN A 451 18.32 -21.68 40.72
C ASN A 451 18.68 -21.92 39.26
N TRP A 452 19.85 -21.49 38.83
CA TRP A 452 20.36 -21.88 37.52
C TRP A 452 20.60 -23.39 37.43
N GLY A 453 20.08 -24.01 36.36
CA GLY A 453 20.49 -25.33 35.90
C GLY A 453 21.85 -25.20 35.22
N SER A 454 21.83 -25.00 33.91
CA SER A 454 23.00 -24.61 33.11
C SER A 454 23.13 -23.10 32.91
N GLY A 455 22.16 -22.30 33.35
CA GLY A 455 22.19 -20.84 33.23
C GLY A 455 21.66 -20.34 31.90
N VAL A 456 22.11 -19.15 31.51
CA VAL A 456 21.76 -18.46 30.27
C VAL A 456 23.00 -18.42 29.36
N SER A 457 22.87 -18.82 28.10
CA SER A 457 24.01 -18.84 27.17
C SER A 457 23.58 -18.79 25.71
N SER A 458 24.44 -18.28 24.83
CA SER A 458 24.31 -18.44 23.38
C SER A 458 24.69 -19.87 22.94
N ALA A 459 23.97 -20.45 21.98
CA ALA A 459 24.30 -21.74 21.37
C ALA A 459 23.76 -21.85 19.94
N SER A 460 24.17 -22.87 19.18
CA SER A 460 23.61 -23.22 17.87
C SER A 460 23.21 -24.69 17.78
N LYS A 461 22.21 -24.98 16.93
CA LYS A 461 21.71 -26.33 16.68
C LYS A 461 21.15 -26.44 15.26
N ALA A 462 21.32 -27.61 14.65
CA ALA A 462 20.76 -27.88 13.33
C ALA A 462 19.21 -27.81 13.36
N GLY A 463 18.62 -27.13 12.39
CA GLY A 463 17.18 -26.88 12.30
C GLY A 463 16.72 -25.55 12.92
N ILE A 464 17.65 -24.71 13.37
CA ILE A 464 17.45 -23.32 13.76
C ILE A 464 18.41 -22.47 12.92
N THR A 465 17.93 -21.36 12.37
CA THR A 465 18.75 -20.37 11.67
C THR A 465 19.50 -19.51 12.69
N GLY A 466 20.80 -19.33 12.51
CA GLY A 466 21.64 -18.54 13.42
C GLY A 466 21.94 -19.20 14.77
N ASP A 467 22.52 -18.41 15.68
CA ASP A 467 22.66 -18.77 17.09
C ASP A 467 21.38 -18.37 17.86
N TYR A 468 21.13 -19.02 19.00
CA TYR A 468 19.96 -18.80 19.85
C TYR A 468 20.34 -18.59 21.32
N ILE A 469 19.42 -18.00 22.09
CA ILE A 469 19.55 -17.83 23.54
C ILE A 469 19.01 -19.09 24.23
N ASN A 470 19.87 -19.81 24.93
CA ASN A 470 19.51 -20.97 25.74
C ASN A 470 19.25 -20.56 27.19
N LEU A 471 18.11 -20.97 27.73
CA LEU A 471 17.63 -20.69 29.08
C LEU A 471 17.50 -22.00 29.86
N GLN A 472 18.12 -22.11 31.04
CA GLN A 472 17.88 -23.25 31.91
C GLN A 472 17.86 -22.91 33.40
N ILE A 473 16.69 -23.07 34.00
CA ILE A 473 16.46 -22.96 35.44
C ILE A 473 16.04 -24.31 36.04
N LYS A 474 16.18 -24.43 37.35
CA LYS A 474 15.74 -25.58 38.15
C LYS A 474 15.17 -25.09 39.48
N ASN A 475 14.48 -25.98 40.19
CA ASN A 475 13.80 -25.65 41.44
C ASN A 475 12.84 -24.45 41.24
N SER A 476 12.12 -24.48 40.12
CA SER A 476 11.14 -23.45 39.74
C SER A 476 9.73 -23.99 39.93
N ASP A 477 8.83 -23.09 40.28
CA ASP A 477 7.42 -23.36 40.52
C ASP A 477 6.66 -22.05 40.30
N PHE A 478 5.87 -22.01 39.23
CA PHE A 478 5.16 -20.81 38.83
C PHE A 478 4.20 -20.33 39.92
N VAL A 479 3.49 -21.27 40.58
CA VAL A 479 2.47 -20.97 41.61
C VAL A 479 3.10 -20.35 42.86
N ASN A 480 4.36 -20.70 43.15
CA ASN A 480 5.09 -20.20 44.32
C ASN A 480 5.98 -18.97 44.01
N GLY A 481 6.00 -18.49 42.76
CA GLY A 481 6.83 -17.36 42.35
C GLY A 481 8.32 -17.68 42.25
N ASP A 482 8.69 -18.96 42.14
CA ASP A 482 10.07 -19.40 41.93
C ASP A 482 10.35 -19.45 40.42
N GLN A 483 10.80 -18.34 39.82
CA GLN A 483 10.80 -18.12 38.37
C GLN A 483 12.16 -17.64 37.82
N GLY A 484 12.38 -17.83 36.53
CA GLY A 484 13.39 -17.11 35.75
C GLY A 484 12.72 -16.00 34.95
N VAL A 485 13.22 -14.77 35.04
CA VAL A 485 12.70 -13.60 34.34
C VAL A 485 13.72 -13.15 33.31
N TYR A 486 13.26 -12.90 32.10
CA TYR A 486 14.06 -12.45 30.96
C TYR A 486 13.42 -11.21 30.36
N VAL A 487 14.22 -10.22 29.99
CA VAL A 487 13.72 -8.94 29.48
C VAL A 487 14.52 -8.54 28.26
N PHE A 488 13.83 -8.25 27.16
CA PHE A 488 14.37 -7.45 26.07
C PHE A 488 13.95 -5.99 26.27
N GLU A 489 14.91 -5.09 26.23
CA GLU A 489 14.68 -3.64 26.20
C GLU A 489 15.31 -3.10 24.92
N PHE A 490 14.49 -2.52 24.06
CA PHE A 490 14.91 -1.91 22.80
C PHE A 490 15.33 -0.45 23.06
N ASP A 491 16.28 0.06 22.29
CA ASP A 491 16.77 1.43 22.43
C ASP A 491 15.80 2.48 21.86
N GLN A 492 14.95 2.06 20.93
CA GLN A 492 13.77 2.75 20.41
C GLN A 492 12.60 1.75 20.32
N PRO A 493 11.35 2.22 20.21
CA PRO A 493 10.24 1.35 19.84
C PRO A 493 10.55 0.55 18.57
N VAL A 494 10.09 -0.70 18.54
CA VAL A 494 10.21 -1.58 17.38
C VAL A 494 8.86 -2.19 17.07
N HIS A 495 8.64 -2.48 15.79
CA HIS A 495 7.41 -3.05 15.26
C HIS A 495 7.63 -4.47 14.77
N ASN A 496 6.56 -5.21 14.52
CA ASN A 496 6.60 -6.56 13.93
C ASN A 496 7.58 -7.51 14.65
N LEU A 497 7.65 -7.40 15.98
CA LEU A 497 8.54 -8.21 16.81
C LEU A 497 8.12 -9.67 16.73
N TYR A 498 8.97 -10.47 16.11
CA TYR A 498 8.78 -11.89 15.89
C TYR A 498 9.92 -12.68 16.52
N PHE A 499 9.62 -13.76 17.23
CA PHE A 499 10.62 -14.79 17.53
C PHE A 499 9.96 -16.15 17.81
N LYS A 500 10.77 -17.20 17.79
CA LYS A 500 10.32 -18.54 18.19
C LYS A 500 10.90 -18.90 19.54
N MET A 501 10.09 -19.63 20.31
CA MET A 501 10.53 -20.21 21.57
C MET A 501 10.22 -21.70 21.59
N GLY A 502 11.20 -22.52 21.97
CA GLY A 502 11.07 -23.97 21.96
C GLY A 502 11.68 -24.64 23.17
N GLY A 503 11.41 -25.94 23.32
CA GLY A 503 11.83 -26.70 24.51
C GLY A 503 10.72 -27.00 25.51
N PHE A 504 9.46 -26.67 25.18
CA PHE A 504 8.33 -26.76 26.11
C PHE A 504 7.96 -28.22 26.44
N ASP A 505 8.52 -28.78 27.52
CA ASP A 505 8.22 -30.14 27.97
C ASP A 505 8.01 -30.27 29.48
N PHE A 506 7.41 -31.38 29.90
CA PHE A 506 7.19 -31.72 31.31
C PHE A 506 6.65 -30.56 32.17
N GLU A 507 5.60 -29.90 31.71
CA GLU A 507 4.94 -28.76 32.37
C GLU A 507 5.81 -27.51 32.45
N ASP A 508 6.68 -27.28 31.45
CA ASP A 508 7.34 -26.00 31.25
C ASP A 508 6.33 -24.92 30.90
N ARG A 509 6.44 -23.76 31.57
CA ARG A 509 5.57 -22.62 31.36
C ARG A 509 6.39 -21.38 31.01
N ALA A 510 5.86 -20.57 30.09
CA ALA A 510 6.33 -19.22 29.80
C ALA A 510 5.14 -18.26 29.72
N ASP A 511 5.24 -17.12 30.41
CA ASP A 511 4.30 -16.00 30.36
C ASP A 511 4.99 -14.81 29.70
N PHE A 512 4.29 -14.12 28.81
CA PHE A 512 4.78 -13.01 28.01
C PHE A 512 4.04 -11.71 28.35
N GLU A 513 4.77 -10.61 28.40
CA GLU A 513 4.26 -9.26 28.65
C GLU A 513 5.09 -8.30 27.79
N ALA A 514 4.46 -7.65 26.82
CA ALA A 514 5.10 -6.65 25.98
C ALA A 514 4.55 -5.28 26.35
N THR A 515 5.38 -4.23 26.30
CA THR A 515 4.95 -2.87 26.62
C THR A 515 5.56 -1.83 25.69
N LEU A 516 4.86 -0.71 25.55
CA LEU A 516 5.37 0.57 25.06
C LEU A 516 5.22 1.60 26.16
N SER A 517 6.31 2.21 26.62
CA SER A 517 6.29 3.21 27.70
C SER A 517 5.56 2.75 28.98
N GLY A 518 5.51 1.42 29.21
CA GLY A 518 4.83 0.78 30.34
C GLY A 518 3.33 0.52 30.16
N VAL A 519 2.77 0.79 28.98
CA VAL A 519 1.41 0.35 28.57
C VAL A 519 1.52 -1.03 27.93
N GLU A 520 0.63 -1.97 28.28
CA GLU A 520 0.66 -3.34 27.74
C GLU A 520 0.29 -3.36 26.25
N ALA A 521 1.11 -4.04 25.44
CA ALA A 521 0.88 -4.35 24.04
C ALA A 521 0.39 -5.80 23.87
N THR A 522 -0.36 -6.05 22.80
CA THR A 522 -0.91 -7.37 22.48
C THR A 522 0.20 -8.36 22.13
N VAL A 523 0.14 -9.57 22.70
CA VAL A 523 1.06 -10.67 22.36
C VAL A 523 0.29 -11.81 21.71
N ILE A 524 0.61 -12.10 20.46
CA ILE A 524 0.02 -13.19 19.70
C ILE A 524 0.94 -14.42 19.81
N LEU A 525 0.34 -15.57 20.13
CA LEU A 525 1.06 -16.83 20.33
C LEU A 525 0.54 -17.91 19.39
N GLU A 526 1.41 -18.43 18.53
CA GLU A 526 1.05 -19.47 17.57
C GLU A 526 1.69 -20.82 17.92
N ASP A 527 0.89 -21.89 17.99
CA ASP A 527 1.40 -23.24 18.20
C ASP A 527 2.10 -23.76 16.94
N ILE A 528 3.40 -24.00 17.02
CA ILE A 528 4.16 -24.66 15.95
C ILE A 528 4.10 -26.18 16.14
N ASN A 529 4.38 -26.67 17.35
CA ASN A 529 4.37 -28.10 17.69
C ASN A 529 4.55 -28.35 19.20
N LEU A 530 3.71 -27.79 20.08
CA LEU A 530 3.81 -27.97 21.54
C LEU A 530 3.51 -29.42 22.03
N GLY A 531 3.12 -30.32 21.12
CA GLY A 531 2.83 -31.74 21.39
C GLY A 531 1.37 -31.99 21.81
N THR A 532 0.99 -33.26 21.99
CA THR A 532 -0.42 -33.74 22.05
C THR A 532 -1.30 -33.22 23.20
N THR A 533 -0.80 -32.33 24.05
CA THR A 533 -1.53 -31.75 25.18
C THR A 533 -1.08 -30.32 25.53
N GLY A 534 -0.18 -29.68 24.76
CA GLY A 534 0.31 -28.33 25.06
C GLY A 534 -0.82 -27.32 24.98
N THR A 535 -0.80 -26.29 25.82
CA THR A 535 -1.87 -25.28 25.86
C THR A 535 -1.29 -23.89 25.73
N ILE A 536 -1.90 -23.08 24.87
CA ILE A 536 -1.75 -21.64 24.81
C ILE A 536 -3.04 -21.04 25.37
N VAL A 537 -2.93 -20.19 26.38
CA VAL A 537 -4.06 -19.47 26.99
C VAL A 537 -3.59 -18.04 27.24
N ASN A 538 -4.21 -17.06 26.58
CA ASN A 538 -3.80 -15.66 26.58
C ASN A 538 -2.29 -15.57 26.24
N ASN A 539 -1.52 -14.78 26.99
CA ASN A 539 -0.08 -14.62 26.82
C ASN A 539 0.73 -15.73 27.54
N THR A 540 0.17 -16.92 27.73
CA THR A 540 0.80 -18.02 28.47
C THR A 540 0.89 -19.29 27.63
N ILE A 541 2.09 -19.89 27.61
CA ILE A 541 2.35 -21.22 27.05
C ILE A 541 2.60 -22.20 28.18
N VAL A 542 1.94 -23.36 28.14
CA VAL A 542 2.26 -24.51 28.99
C VAL A 542 2.54 -25.73 28.12
N GLY A 543 3.80 -26.16 28.12
CA GLY A 543 4.27 -27.37 27.48
C GLY A 543 3.97 -28.60 28.31
N SER A 544 3.18 -29.52 27.79
CA SER A 544 2.84 -30.77 28.49
C SER A 544 3.36 -32.01 27.75
N ALA A 545 4.28 -31.82 26.81
CA ALA A 545 4.99 -32.92 26.17
C ALA A 545 5.65 -33.80 27.22
N THR A 546 5.35 -35.12 27.17
CA THR A 546 5.89 -36.10 28.12
C THR A 546 7.22 -36.73 27.66
N VAL A 547 7.73 -36.26 26.52
CA VAL A 547 9.02 -36.64 25.96
C VAL A 547 9.90 -35.40 25.92
N ALA A 548 11.13 -35.54 26.42
CA ALA A 548 12.10 -34.45 26.44
C ALA A 548 12.42 -33.98 25.01
N GLY A 549 12.39 -32.68 24.76
CA GLY A 549 12.69 -32.13 23.45
C GLY A 549 12.99 -30.64 23.50
N ASN A 550 14.25 -30.27 23.21
CA ASN A 550 14.70 -28.88 23.08
C ASN A 550 14.34 -28.31 21.70
N ALA A 551 14.29 -27.00 21.51
CA ALA A 551 14.07 -26.34 20.22
C ALA A 551 14.87 -26.97 19.06
N PRO A 552 14.30 -27.16 17.86
CA PRO A 552 12.98 -26.65 17.43
C PRO A 552 11.81 -27.59 17.80
N GLN A 553 12.02 -28.58 18.68
CA GLN A 553 10.91 -29.38 19.21
C GLN A 553 10.13 -28.58 20.26
N ASN A 554 8.83 -28.86 20.38
CA ASN A 554 7.96 -28.30 21.41
C ASN A 554 8.02 -26.76 21.41
N SER A 555 7.57 -26.15 20.31
CA SER A 555 7.77 -24.72 20.07
C SER A 555 6.50 -23.97 19.72
N ALA A 556 6.56 -22.66 19.91
CA ALA A 556 5.58 -21.68 19.49
C ALA A 556 6.27 -20.45 18.88
N ALA A 557 5.54 -19.71 18.05
CA ALA A 557 5.93 -18.36 17.64
C ALA A 557 5.30 -17.33 18.58
N ILE A 558 6.03 -16.24 18.81
CA ILE A 558 5.61 -15.09 19.59
C ILE A 558 5.68 -13.89 18.63
N ILE A 559 4.57 -13.17 18.53
CA ILE A 559 4.38 -12.07 17.58
C ILE A 559 3.80 -10.88 18.34
N VAL A 560 4.37 -9.69 18.10
CA VAL A 560 3.83 -8.40 18.52
C VAL A 560 3.90 -7.46 17.32
N ASN A 561 2.76 -7.10 16.75
CA ASN A 561 2.69 -6.31 15.52
C ASN A 561 3.02 -4.84 15.80
N GLY A 562 2.29 -4.21 16.72
CA GLY A 562 2.50 -2.81 17.07
C GLY A 562 3.79 -2.48 17.84
N PRO A 563 4.01 -1.19 18.11
CA PRO A 563 5.24 -0.67 18.67
C PRO A 563 5.48 -1.17 20.10
N VAL A 564 6.70 -1.63 20.38
CA VAL A 564 7.15 -2.03 21.72
C VAL A 564 8.56 -1.58 22.05
N ASP A 565 8.76 -1.09 23.27
CA ASP A 565 10.09 -0.77 23.81
C ASP A 565 10.63 -1.88 24.72
N LYS A 566 9.76 -2.81 25.13
CA LYS A 566 10.11 -3.82 26.13
C LYS A 566 9.27 -5.10 26.03
N LEU A 567 9.94 -6.24 26.16
CA LEU A 567 9.33 -7.56 26.29
C LEU A 567 9.85 -8.29 27.52
N VAL A 568 8.95 -8.77 28.37
CA VAL A 568 9.24 -9.56 29.57
C VAL A 568 8.74 -10.99 29.39
N ILE A 569 9.61 -11.96 29.68
CA ILE A 569 9.32 -13.39 29.61
C ILE A 569 9.58 -14.01 30.98
N ARG A 570 8.57 -14.65 31.57
CA ARG A 570 8.68 -15.34 32.87
C ARG A 570 8.52 -16.83 32.69
N THR A 571 9.49 -17.61 33.16
CA THR A 571 9.49 -19.07 32.97
C THR A 571 9.59 -19.82 34.29
N ALA A 572 8.88 -20.94 34.39
CA ALA A 572 8.97 -21.87 35.52
C ALA A 572 8.31 -23.21 35.16
N LYS A 573 8.32 -24.17 36.09
CA LYS A 573 7.41 -25.32 36.01
C LYS A 573 6.01 -24.90 36.44
N ASN A 574 5.02 -25.19 35.60
CA ASN A 574 3.61 -24.94 35.89
C ASN A 574 3.12 -25.67 37.15
N ASN A 575 3.70 -26.85 37.44
CA ASN A 575 3.27 -27.74 38.52
C ASN A 575 4.33 -27.95 39.63
N GLY A 576 5.42 -27.18 39.63
CA GLY A 576 6.52 -27.33 40.60
C GLY A 576 7.30 -28.65 40.51
N SER A 577 7.29 -29.32 39.35
CA SER A 577 8.08 -30.53 39.09
C SER A 577 9.58 -30.31 39.34
N SER A 578 10.29 -31.37 39.74
CA SER A 578 11.75 -31.31 39.93
C SER A 578 12.56 -31.30 38.63
N ASN A 579 11.92 -31.42 37.48
CA ASN A 579 12.58 -31.32 36.18
C ASN A 579 13.07 -29.88 35.95
N ASN A 580 14.16 -29.73 35.20
CA ASN A 580 14.62 -28.41 34.79
C ASN A 580 13.65 -27.84 33.73
N VAL A 581 13.54 -26.51 33.68
CA VAL A 581 12.95 -25.79 32.55
C VAL A 581 14.09 -25.51 31.58
N THR A 582 13.98 -25.96 30.32
CA THR A 582 15.06 -25.81 29.32
C THR A 582 14.51 -25.23 28.01
N LEU A 583 14.45 -23.91 27.93
CA LEU A 583 13.83 -23.19 26.82
C LEU A 583 14.87 -22.49 25.95
N GLN A 584 14.56 -22.25 24.68
CA GLN A 584 15.43 -21.57 23.73
C GLN A 584 14.66 -20.51 22.96
N ILE A 585 15.20 -19.30 22.86
CA ILE A 585 14.68 -18.18 22.06
C ILE A 585 15.54 -18.05 20.81
N TYR A 586 14.93 -18.12 19.63
CA TYR A 586 15.63 -18.17 18.35
C TYR A 586 14.85 -17.48 17.23
N GLU A 587 15.56 -17.16 16.14
CA GLU A 587 14.96 -16.59 14.92
C GLU A 587 14.15 -15.32 15.21
N LEU A 588 14.79 -14.36 15.88
CA LEU A 588 14.20 -13.08 16.23
C LEU A 588 14.30 -12.09 15.06
N ALA A 589 13.24 -11.34 14.79
CA ALA A 589 13.19 -10.23 13.85
C ALA A 589 12.32 -9.11 14.44
N TYR A 590 12.60 -7.88 14.05
CA TYR A 590 11.77 -6.70 14.32
C TYR A 590 12.05 -5.66 13.23
N SER A 591 11.07 -4.79 12.99
CA SER A 591 11.16 -3.66 12.08
C SER A 591 11.43 -2.37 12.85
N THR A 592 11.98 -1.37 12.16
CA THR A 592 12.24 -0.03 12.70
C THR A 592 11.66 1.01 11.76
N GLU A 593 11.12 2.07 12.33
CA GLU A 593 10.60 3.23 11.59
C GLU A 593 11.66 3.81 10.63
N ILE A 594 11.18 4.28 9.47
CA ILE A 594 11.91 5.12 8.51
C ILE A 594 11.29 6.52 8.59
N GLN A 595 12.11 7.51 8.27
CA GLN A 595 11.69 8.90 8.15
C GLN A 595 12.51 9.52 7.03
N THR A 596 11.88 9.74 5.87
CA THR A 596 12.56 10.17 4.65
C THR A 596 12.99 11.64 4.74
N ASP A 597 12.10 12.51 5.19
CA ASP A 597 12.25 13.97 5.20
C ASP A 597 12.84 14.57 6.52
N LEU A 598 12.84 13.78 7.60
CA LEU A 598 13.34 14.08 8.95
C LEU A 598 12.48 15.07 9.77
N ASP A 599 11.18 15.11 9.57
CA ASP A 599 10.22 15.90 10.33
C ASP A 599 9.84 15.29 11.72
N SER A 600 8.58 15.27 12.15
CA SER A 600 8.13 14.54 13.35
C SER A 600 7.30 13.28 13.10
N TYR A 601 6.93 12.96 11.86
CA TYR A 601 6.14 11.78 11.51
C TYR A 601 7.03 10.73 10.83
N PRO A 602 7.00 9.45 11.26
CA PRO A 602 7.58 8.38 10.46
C PRO A 602 6.68 8.11 9.26
N ASN A 603 7.25 7.63 8.15
CA ASN A 603 6.53 7.43 6.88
C ASN A 603 5.16 6.75 7.01
N HIS A 604 5.07 5.68 7.81
CA HIS A 604 3.81 4.94 8.05
C HIS A 604 2.73 5.71 8.86
N LEU A 605 2.94 7.00 9.10
CA LEU A 605 2.02 7.92 9.79
C LEU A 605 1.98 9.28 9.09
N ASP A 606 2.46 9.35 7.86
CA ASP A 606 2.77 10.58 7.16
C ASP A 606 2.17 10.52 5.76
N LEU A 607 1.18 11.39 5.49
CA LEU A 607 0.52 11.42 4.19
C LEU A 607 1.38 12.01 3.05
N ASP A 608 2.54 12.59 3.35
CA ASP A 608 3.48 13.21 2.40
C ASP A 608 4.92 12.96 2.89
N SER A 609 5.36 11.71 2.72
CA SER A 609 6.56 11.13 3.32
C SER A 609 7.87 11.86 2.99
N ASP A 610 7.95 12.53 1.84
CA ASP A 610 9.12 13.32 1.44
C ASP A 610 8.92 14.84 1.45
N ASN A 611 7.70 15.26 1.84
CA ASN A 611 7.30 16.61 2.15
C ASN A 611 7.38 17.54 0.94
N ASP A 612 6.98 17.02 -0.21
CA ASP A 612 6.99 17.71 -1.49
C ASP A 612 5.63 18.36 -1.81
N GLY A 613 4.57 18.04 -1.05
CA GLY A 613 3.22 18.55 -1.19
C GLY A 613 2.31 17.72 -2.08
N ILE A 614 2.73 16.56 -2.56
CA ILE A 614 1.92 15.58 -3.27
C ILE A 614 1.66 14.42 -2.29
N PRO A 615 0.41 14.02 -2.01
CA PRO A 615 0.17 12.95 -1.06
C PRO A 615 0.67 11.58 -1.53
N ASP A 616 1.19 10.76 -0.62
CA ASP A 616 1.75 9.43 -0.87
C ASP A 616 0.76 8.52 -1.62
N ASN A 617 -0.54 8.63 -1.33
CA ASN A 617 -1.60 7.90 -2.04
C ASN A 617 -1.63 8.19 -3.56
N ILE A 618 -1.31 9.43 -3.95
CA ILE A 618 -1.24 9.88 -5.35
C ILE A 618 0.02 9.35 -6.01
N GLU A 619 1.16 9.46 -5.32
CA GLU A 619 2.48 9.08 -5.83
C GLU A 619 2.71 7.57 -5.86
N ALA A 620 2.11 6.82 -4.94
CA ALA A 620 2.17 5.36 -4.97
C ALA A 620 1.45 4.75 -6.18
N GLN A 621 0.66 5.54 -6.93
CA GLN A 621 -0.18 5.07 -8.02
C GLN A 621 0.18 5.72 -9.37
N PRO A 622 -0.13 5.08 -10.51
CA PRO A 622 0.03 5.70 -11.81
C PRO A 622 -1.02 6.81 -12.03
N THR A 623 -0.58 7.95 -12.59
CA THR A 623 -1.45 9.10 -12.91
C THR A 623 -2.64 8.69 -13.78
N VAL A 624 -2.37 8.04 -14.92
CA VAL A 624 -3.44 7.45 -15.75
C VAL A 624 -3.80 6.07 -15.22
N GLY A 625 -4.90 6.01 -14.49
CA GLY A 625 -5.40 4.76 -13.91
C GLY A 625 -5.51 4.81 -12.40
N TYR A 626 -5.16 5.95 -11.79
CA TYR A 626 -5.41 6.28 -10.39
C TYR A 626 -6.77 5.76 -9.92
N VAL A 627 -6.75 5.08 -8.78
CA VAL A 627 -7.93 4.52 -8.13
C VAL A 627 -8.14 5.29 -6.85
N LEU A 628 -9.17 6.13 -6.82
CA LEU A 628 -9.55 6.89 -5.63
C LEU A 628 -9.85 5.96 -4.43
N PRO A 629 -9.49 6.31 -3.19
CA PRO A 629 -9.85 5.54 -2.01
C PRO A 629 -11.37 5.49 -1.81
N THR A 630 -11.84 4.48 -1.07
CA THR A 630 -13.26 4.36 -0.70
C THR A 630 -13.59 5.02 0.63
N TYR A 631 -12.57 5.31 1.44
CA TYR A 631 -12.67 5.68 2.86
C TYR A 631 -13.45 4.63 3.65
N GLY A 632 -13.22 3.38 3.25
CA GLY A 632 -13.82 2.21 3.86
C GLY A 632 -12.75 1.15 3.93
N TYR A 633 -12.47 0.71 5.14
CA TYR A 633 -11.33 -0.16 5.44
C TYR A 633 -11.79 -1.59 5.64
N ASP A 634 -10.89 -2.55 5.46
CA ASP A 634 -11.14 -3.95 5.75
C ASP A 634 -10.87 -4.28 7.24
N ASP A 635 -10.82 -5.57 7.61
CA ASP A 635 -10.65 -5.96 9.02
C ASP A 635 -9.20 -5.71 9.51
N ASP A 636 -8.27 -5.41 8.61
CA ASP A 636 -6.84 -5.22 8.86
C ASP A 636 -6.39 -3.76 8.57
N GLY A 637 -7.32 -2.80 8.46
CA GLY A 637 -7.03 -1.35 8.31
C GLY A 637 -6.85 -0.84 6.88
N VAL A 638 -6.64 -1.72 5.91
CA VAL A 638 -6.38 -1.29 4.52
C VAL A 638 -7.66 -0.86 3.79
N ASP A 639 -7.61 0.22 3.00
CA ASP A 639 -8.77 0.65 2.18
C ASP A 639 -9.25 -0.47 1.23
N ASN A 640 -10.57 -0.59 1.07
CA ASN A 640 -11.21 -1.64 0.29
C ASN A 640 -10.84 -1.62 -1.21
N ASN A 641 -10.35 -0.51 -1.76
CA ASN A 641 -9.82 -0.45 -3.12
C ASN A 641 -8.37 -0.95 -3.23
N TYR A 642 -7.63 -0.99 -2.13
CA TYR A 642 -6.20 -1.29 -2.08
C TYR A 642 -5.92 -2.64 -1.40
N THR A 643 -6.78 -3.65 -1.60
CA THR A 643 -6.67 -4.93 -0.87
C THR A 643 -5.27 -5.55 -0.97
N GLY A 644 -4.52 -5.50 0.13
CA GLY A 644 -3.13 -5.98 0.23
C GLY A 644 -2.04 -4.97 -0.16
N GLY A 645 -2.37 -3.69 -0.18
CA GLY A 645 -1.49 -2.56 -0.50
C GLY A 645 -1.47 -2.17 -1.97
N LEU A 646 -1.05 -0.94 -2.22
CA LEU A 646 -0.76 -0.40 -3.53
C LEU A 646 0.49 -1.02 -4.15
N ALA A 647 0.53 -1.02 -5.48
CA ALA A 647 1.73 -1.36 -6.23
C ALA A 647 2.44 -0.06 -6.54
N LEU A 648 3.53 0.20 -5.81
CA LEU A 648 4.26 1.47 -5.88
C LEU A 648 4.81 1.76 -7.27
N GLU A 649 4.62 3.00 -7.73
CA GLU A 649 5.26 3.55 -8.91
C GLU A 649 6.72 3.94 -8.60
N ASP A 650 7.56 3.85 -9.62
CA ASP A 650 9.00 4.16 -9.61
C ASP A 650 9.27 4.66 -11.03
N THR A 651 9.02 5.95 -11.23
CA THR A 651 8.87 6.58 -12.54
C THR A 651 10.18 6.52 -13.34
N ASP A 652 11.31 6.80 -12.68
CA ASP A 652 12.62 6.79 -13.32
C ASP A 652 13.31 5.40 -13.31
N GLY A 653 12.83 4.48 -12.48
CA GLY A 653 13.31 3.10 -12.36
C GLY A 653 14.64 2.97 -11.61
N ASP A 654 15.00 3.90 -10.74
CA ASP A 654 16.22 3.85 -9.92
C ASP A 654 16.11 2.92 -8.70
N GLY A 655 14.86 2.58 -8.33
CA GLY A 655 14.51 1.69 -7.24
C GLY A 655 14.08 2.40 -5.95
N THR A 656 13.98 3.72 -5.96
CA THR A 656 13.30 4.57 -4.97
C THR A 656 11.89 4.82 -5.49
N PRO A 657 10.84 4.33 -4.82
CA PRO A 657 9.47 4.62 -5.25
C PRO A 657 9.12 6.10 -5.10
N ASP A 658 8.26 6.61 -5.98
CA ASP A 658 7.93 8.05 -6.11
C ASP A 658 7.54 8.70 -4.77
N TYR A 659 6.69 8.08 -3.95
CA TYR A 659 6.23 8.62 -2.65
C TYR A 659 7.34 8.93 -1.60
N ILE A 660 8.58 8.53 -1.87
CA ILE A 660 9.75 8.87 -1.03
C ILE A 660 10.91 9.46 -1.85
N ASP A 661 10.66 9.79 -3.11
CA ASP A 661 11.65 10.33 -4.03
C ASP A 661 11.33 11.78 -4.41
N SER A 662 12.06 12.72 -3.80
CA SER A 662 11.87 14.17 -3.98
C SER A 662 12.09 14.74 -5.40
N ASP A 663 12.40 13.87 -6.37
CA ASP A 663 12.70 14.13 -7.79
C ASP A 663 12.34 12.84 -8.57
N SER A 664 11.04 12.53 -8.63
CA SER A 664 10.47 11.24 -9.08
C SER A 664 10.89 10.83 -10.50
N ASP A 665 11.16 11.79 -11.39
CA ASP A 665 11.63 11.53 -12.75
C ASP A 665 13.15 11.73 -12.94
N ASN A 666 13.85 12.18 -11.89
CA ASN A 666 15.27 12.48 -11.84
C ASN A 666 15.75 13.47 -12.92
N ASP A 667 14.91 14.44 -13.30
CA ASP A 667 15.23 15.47 -14.27
C ASP A 667 16.08 16.64 -13.68
N GLY A 668 16.11 16.73 -12.35
CA GLY A 668 16.88 17.69 -11.57
C GLY A 668 16.13 18.95 -11.14
N ILE A 669 14.82 19.02 -11.40
CA ILE A 669 13.83 19.83 -10.68
C ILE A 669 13.26 18.94 -9.55
N LEU A 670 12.85 19.54 -8.44
CA LEU A 670 12.29 18.77 -7.33
C LEU A 670 10.77 18.76 -7.48
N ASP A 671 10.11 17.69 -7.06
CA ASP A 671 8.67 17.50 -7.22
C ASP A 671 7.88 18.62 -6.50
N ILE A 672 8.36 19.13 -5.37
CA ILE A 672 7.84 20.33 -4.69
C ILE A 672 7.84 21.61 -5.55
N GLU A 673 8.75 21.72 -6.53
CA GLU A 673 8.78 22.82 -7.49
C GLU A 673 7.79 22.62 -8.66
N GLU A 674 7.20 21.43 -8.78
CA GLU A 674 6.37 20.94 -9.89
C GLU A 674 4.95 20.53 -9.48
N ASN A 675 4.65 20.34 -8.19
CA ASN A 675 3.34 19.98 -7.63
C ASN A 675 2.17 20.95 -7.95
N GLY A 676 2.45 22.11 -8.57
CA GLY A 676 1.47 23.13 -8.94
C GLY A 676 0.96 24.03 -7.80
N MET A 677 1.50 23.86 -6.59
CA MET A 677 1.09 24.52 -5.35
C MET A 677 2.20 25.41 -4.77
N ALA A 678 2.54 25.25 -3.49
CA ALA A 678 3.62 25.97 -2.84
C ALA A 678 4.96 25.26 -3.13
N SER A 679 6.03 26.03 -3.36
CA SER A 679 7.36 25.44 -3.61
C SER A 679 8.23 25.36 -2.35
N THR A 680 7.64 25.49 -1.16
CA THR A 680 8.33 25.48 0.14
C THR A 680 7.35 25.21 1.28
N LEU A 681 7.75 24.39 2.25
CA LEU A 681 7.03 24.13 3.50
C LEU A 681 6.70 25.38 4.33
N GLY A 682 5.52 25.39 4.96
CA GLY A 682 5.10 26.40 5.94
C GLY A 682 5.62 26.14 7.36
N GLY A 683 5.87 24.88 7.70
CA GLY A 683 6.25 24.37 9.01
C GLY A 683 5.08 24.36 10.01
N THR A 684 3.85 24.28 9.52
CA THR A 684 2.63 24.16 10.34
C THR A 684 1.75 23.10 9.72
N ASP A 685 1.30 22.19 10.55
CA ASP A 685 0.37 21.10 10.24
C ASP A 685 -0.60 21.07 11.44
N THR A 686 -1.88 21.34 11.16
CA THR A 686 -2.85 21.77 12.17
C THR A 686 -3.66 20.59 12.74
N ASP A 687 -3.93 19.57 11.96
CA ASP A 687 -4.57 18.29 12.33
C ASP A 687 -3.60 17.16 12.64
N ASN A 688 -2.32 17.28 12.28
CA ASN A 688 -1.23 16.33 12.59
C ASN A 688 -1.28 15.05 11.76
N ASP A 689 -1.48 15.19 10.45
CA ASP A 689 -1.58 14.08 9.49
C ASP A 689 -0.35 13.91 8.59
N GLY A 690 0.67 14.75 8.76
CA GLY A 690 1.91 14.68 7.98
C GLY A 690 1.98 15.68 6.83
N LEU A 691 0.83 16.14 6.32
CA LEU A 691 0.77 17.10 5.23
C LEU A 691 0.81 18.56 5.75
N ASP A 692 1.68 19.42 5.20
CA ASP A 692 1.79 20.82 5.66
C ASP A 692 0.60 21.68 5.20
N ASP A 693 0.11 22.57 6.09
CA ASP A 693 -1.01 23.51 5.88
C ASP A 693 -0.93 24.33 4.56
N VAL A 694 0.26 24.46 3.96
CA VAL A 694 0.46 25.20 2.71
C VAL A 694 0.01 24.44 1.46
N PHE A 695 -0.13 23.12 1.55
CA PHE A 695 -0.55 22.21 0.48
C PHE A 695 -2.03 21.84 0.59
N GLU A 696 -2.61 21.97 1.78
CA GLU A 696 -4.04 21.74 2.00
C GLU A 696 -4.90 22.80 1.27
N THR A 697 -5.75 22.34 0.35
CA THR A 697 -6.55 23.23 -0.51
C THR A 697 -8.02 23.35 -0.09
N ASN A 698 -8.56 22.38 0.66
CA ASN A 698 -9.94 22.38 1.19
C ASN A 698 -10.08 22.14 2.70
N GLY A 699 -9.01 21.83 3.40
CA GLY A 699 -8.92 21.81 4.87
C GLY A 699 -7.93 22.85 5.33
N ILE A 700 -7.79 23.03 6.64
CA ILE A 700 -6.44 22.93 7.24
C ILE A 700 -6.52 22.06 8.52
N ASN A 701 -7.60 21.29 8.62
CA ASN A 701 -8.08 20.72 9.88
C ASN A 701 -9.25 19.80 9.57
N ASP A 702 -8.91 18.61 9.12
CA ASP A 702 -9.85 17.58 8.78
C ASP A 702 -10.23 16.76 9.99
N SER A 703 -11.52 16.40 10.02
CA SER A 703 -12.07 15.57 11.09
C SER A 703 -11.89 14.08 10.83
N SER A 704 -11.52 13.74 9.60
CA SER A 704 -11.25 12.42 9.05
C SER A 704 -10.20 12.66 7.98
N LEU A 705 -9.06 11.98 8.06
CA LEU A 705 -7.95 12.21 7.14
C LEU A 705 -8.39 12.00 5.69
N ASP A 706 -7.99 12.92 4.83
CA ASP A 706 -8.22 12.84 3.39
C ASP A 706 -6.90 12.52 2.69
N VAL A 707 -6.61 11.22 2.57
CA VAL A 707 -5.29 10.71 2.13
C VAL A 707 -4.88 11.11 0.70
N ASN A 708 -5.81 11.66 -0.07
CA ASN A 708 -5.55 12.17 -1.42
C ASN A 708 -5.93 13.64 -1.58
N GLU A 709 -6.33 14.30 -0.50
CA GLU A 709 -6.78 15.69 -0.48
C GLU A 709 -7.73 16.04 -1.64
N ASP A 710 -7.62 17.24 -2.20
CA ASP A 710 -8.40 17.65 -3.38
C ASP A 710 -7.99 16.96 -4.70
N ILE A 711 -6.99 16.06 -4.68
CA ILE A 711 -6.47 15.38 -5.87
C ILE A 711 -7.29 14.10 -6.16
N GLU A 712 -8.56 14.31 -6.46
CA GLU A 712 -9.54 13.23 -6.71
C GLU A 712 -9.33 12.50 -8.06
N ASP A 713 -8.59 13.15 -8.96
CA ASP A 713 -8.19 12.65 -10.28
C ASP A 713 -6.92 13.40 -10.68
N PRO A 714 -5.73 12.79 -10.65
CA PRO A 714 -4.48 13.48 -10.99
C PRO A 714 -4.40 13.87 -12.48
N THR A 715 -5.33 13.40 -13.32
CA THR A 715 -5.47 13.91 -14.70
C THR A 715 -6.32 15.18 -14.81
N ASP A 716 -6.94 15.64 -13.71
CA ASP A 716 -7.55 16.96 -13.59
C ASP A 716 -6.49 18.00 -13.22
N LEU A 717 -5.95 18.66 -14.24
CA LEU A 717 -4.83 19.63 -14.19
C LEU A 717 -5.13 20.94 -13.46
N SER A 718 -6.06 20.92 -12.51
CA SER A 718 -6.42 22.05 -11.67
C SER A 718 -5.47 22.25 -10.48
N ILE A 719 -4.78 21.17 -10.07
CA ILE A 719 -3.77 21.14 -9.00
C ILE A 719 -2.43 20.73 -9.60
N LEU A 720 -2.28 19.46 -10.00
CA LEU A 720 -1.07 18.93 -10.62
C LEU A 720 -0.95 19.43 -12.08
N PRO A 721 0.13 20.14 -12.45
CA PRO A 721 0.29 20.68 -13.78
C PRO A 721 0.81 19.63 -14.78
N ASP A 722 0.55 19.89 -16.06
CA ASP A 722 1.06 19.14 -17.22
C ASP A 722 1.40 20.19 -18.29
N ALA A 723 2.66 20.59 -18.32
CA ALA A 723 3.18 21.71 -19.08
C ALA A 723 3.21 21.42 -20.58
N ASP A 724 3.46 20.17 -20.98
CA ASP A 724 3.55 19.77 -22.38
C ASP A 724 2.22 19.23 -22.95
N GLY A 725 1.26 18.96 -22.07
CA GLY A 725 -0.13 18.63 -22.37
C GLY A 725 -0.32 17.19 -22.82
N ASP A 726 0.54 16.27 -22.39
CA ASP A 726 0.64 14.93 -22.95
C ASP A 726 0.23 13.78 -22.00
N VAL A 727 -0.18 14.07 -20.74
CA VAL A 727 -0.60 13.09 -19.70
C VAL A 727 -1.56 12.00 -20.19
N LEU A 728 -2.46 12.31 -21.13
CA LEU A 728 -3.42 11.33 -21.69
C LEU A 728 -2.86 10.52 -22.88
N SER A 729 -1.56 10.61 -23.16
CA SER A 729 -0.96 10.09 -24.39
C SER A 729 0.34 9.32 -24.20
N THR A 730 1.48 9.98 -23.99
CA THR A 730 2.80 9.32 -23.98
C THR A 730 3.69 9.66 -22.80
N GLY A 731 3.46 10.77 -22.11
CA GLY A 731 4.03 11.11 -20.80
C GLY A 731 2.93 11.19 -19.73
N ASP A 732 3.13 12.09 -18.79
CA ASP A 732 2.53 12.10 -17.45
C ASP A 732 2.23 13.55 -16.99
N VAL A 733 2.17 13.81 -15.69
CA VAL A 733 2.16 15.17 -15.11
C VAL A 733 3.59 15.63 -14.81
N ASP A 734 3.77 16.93 -14.59
CA ASP A 734 5.10 17.57 -14.58
C ASP A 734 6.12 16.87 -13.66
N TYR A 735 5.76 16.49 -12.43
CA TYR A 735 6.68 15.82 -11.47
C TYR A 735 7.10 14.40 -11.89
N ARG A 736 6.51 13.83 -12.94
CA ARG A 736 6.80 12.49 -13.47
C ARG A 736 7.30 12.49 -14.90
N ASP A 737 7.47 13.67 -15.47
CA ASP A 737 7.79 13.85 -16.87
C ASP A 737 9.14 14.50 -17.02
N ASP A 738 10.17 13.71 -17.36
CA ASP A 738 11.56 14.16 -17.61
C ASP A 738 11.55 15.44 -18.46
N LEU A 739 11.54 16.58 -17.78
CA LEU A 739 11.01 17.82 -18.31
C LEU A 739 12.13 18.47 -19.10
N THR A 740 12.32 17.98 -20.31
CA THR A 740 13.24 18.57 -21.28
C THR A 740 12.67 19.84 -21.95
N VAL A 741 12.10 20.71 -21.09
CA VAL A 741 11.89 22.17 -21.21
C VAL A 741 10.98 22.66 -22.34
N MET A 742 9.82 23.21 -21.96
CA MET A 742 9.12 24.26 -22.72
C MET A 742 9.32 25.63 -22.09
N SER A 743 10.58 26.08 -22.06
CA SER A 743 10.83 27.51 -22.11
C SER A 743 10.40 27.99 -23.50
N ASP A 744 9.47 28.95 -23.57
CA ASP A 744 9.11 29.70 -24.79
C ASP A 744 10.33 30.33 -25.52
N VAL A 745 11.54 30.15 -24.99
CA VAL A 745 12.77 30.88 -25.24
C VAL A 745 14.00 29.97 -25.05
N ALA A 746 14.12 28.89 -25.85
CA ALA A 746 15.24 27.94 -25.80
C ALA A 746 16.30 28.13 -26.90
N THR A 747 17.46 27.51 -26.73
CA THR A 747 18.51 27.37 -27.74
C THR A 747 19.09 25.96 -27.67
N ILE A 748 19.25 25.33 -28.84
CA ILE A 748 19.87 24.00 -28.97
C ILE A 748 21.38 24.10 -28.76
N ASP A 749 21.93 23.29 -27.86
CA ASP A 749 23.37 23.07 -27.74
C ASP A 749 23.81 21.90 -28.62
N PHE A 750 24.93 22.06 -29.31
CA PHE A 750 25.54 21.02 -30.14
C PHE A 750 26.88 20.63 -29.52
N ASP A 751 27.08 19.34 -29.27
CA ASP A 751 28.23 18.80 -28.54
C ASP A 751 29.51 18.68 -29.38
N GLY A 752 29.39 18.76 -30.70
CA GLY A 752 30.48 18.60 -31.66
C GLY A 752 30.85 17.17 -32.03
N VAL A 753 30.08 16.18 -31.59
CA VAL A 753 30.30 14.75 -31.83
C VAL A 753 29.34 14.24 -32.90
N ASP A 754 28.03 14.29 -32.64
CA ASP A 754 26.99 13.73 -33.51
C ASP A 754 25.64 14.46 -33.46
N ASP A 755 25.60 15.65 -32.86
CA ASP A 755 24.45 16.54 -32.81
C ASP A 755 24.17 17.23 -34.15
N TYR A 756 22.94 17.08 -34.65
CA TYR A 756 22.48 17.80 -35.84
C TYR A 756 20.96 17.78 -36.01
N LEU A 757 20.48 18.66 -36.89
CA LEU A 757 19.11 18.61 -37.40
C LEU A 757 19.12 18.34 -38.91
N ASP A 758 18.14 17.58 -39.40
CA ASP A 758 17.94 17.36 -40.83
C ASP A 758 16.48 17.34 -41.29
N GLY A 759 16.30 17.49 -42.60
CA GLY A 759 14.99 17.46 -43.23
C GLY A 759 15.08 17.32 -44.75
N THR A 760 13.92 17.34 -45.41
CA THR A 760 13.88 17.14 -46.86
C THR A 760 14.55 18.30 -47.63
N PRO A 761 15.15 18.04 -48.81
CA PRO A 761 15.78 19.09 -49.60
C PRO A 761 14.75 20.09 -50.18
N PHE A 762 14.95 21.39 -49.95
CA PHE A 762 14.10 22.46 -50.49
C PHE A 762 14.88 23.59 -51.20
N ILE A 763 16.19 23.72 -50.97
CA ILE A 763 17.09 24.66 -51.65
C ILE A 763 17.51 24.10 -53.01
N THR A 764 16.68 24.33 -54.03
CA THR A 764 16.91 23.80 -55.38
C THR A 764 16.42 24.77 -56.46
N ASN A 765 17.17 24.88 -57.57
CA ASN A 765 16.80 25.71 -58.73
C ASN A 765 16.64 27.22 -58.44
N TRP A 766 17.27 27.74 -57.39
CA TRP A 766 17.15 29.16 -57.05
C TRP A 766 18.18 30.01 -57.80
N ASN A 767 17.75 31.16 -58.32
CA ASN A 767 18.66 32.14 -58.94
C ASN A 767 19.33 33.06 -57.91
N ASN A 768 18.74 33.16 -56.72
CA ASN A 768 19.22 33.98 -55.63
C ASN A 768 18.93 33.23 -54.32
N GLY A 769 19.58 33.60 -53.24
CA GLY A 769 19.23 33.03 -51.94
C GLY A 769 19.97 33.69 -50.80
N THR A 770 19.40 33.62 -49.61
CA THR A 770 20.01 34.11 -48.37
C THR A 770 19.87 33.07 -47.28
N ILE A 771 20.93 32.78 -46.53
CA ILE A 771 20.88 31.99 -45.29
C ILE A 771 21.48 32.84 -44.18
N MET A 772 20.81 32.92 -43.03
CA MET A 772 21.29 33.65 -41.87
C MET A 772 20.98 32.90 -40.57
N SER A 773 21.78 33.13 -39.54
CA SER A 773 21.64 32.52 -38.21
C SER A 773 22.53 33.22 -37.18
N TRP A 774 22.14 33.15 -35.92
CA TRP A 774 23.00 33.39 -34.76
C TRP A 774 23.80 32.14 -34.44
N VAL A 775 25.11 32.30 -34.18
CA VAL A 775 26.00 31.20 -33.83
C VAL A 775 26.94 31.57 -32.68
N LYS A 776 27.15 30.62 -31.77
CA LYS A 776 28.09 30.68 -30.66
C LYS A 776 28.95 29.42 -30.70
N ILE A 777 30.24 29.55 -31.06
CA ILE A 777 31.13 28.39 -31.08
C ILE A 777 31.67 28.10 -29.68
N SER A 778 31.75 26.82 -29.31
CA SER A 778 32.42 26.38 -28.08
C SER A 778 33.57 25.43 -28.40
N HIS A 779 34.73 25.66 -27.75
CA HIS A 779 35.91 24.81 -27.89
C HIS A 779 36.90 25.00 -26.76
N ASP A 780 37.64 23.95 -26.39
CA ASP A 780 38.54 23.98 -25.22
C ASP A 780 39.73 24.95 -25.37
N ASN A 781 40.02 25.44 -26.58
CA ASN A 781 41.08 26.43 -26.80
C ASN A 781 40.72 27.46 -27.89
N ALA A 782 41.35 28.64 -27.81
CA ALA A 782 41.23 29.72 -28.79
C ALA A 782 42.03 29.47 -30.10
N GLY A 783 42.54 28.25 -30.32
CA GLY A 783 43.28 27.86 -31.51
C GLY A 783 42.36 27.50 -32.68
N ASN A 784 42.95 26.91 -33.73
CA ASN A 784 42.16 26.38 -34.86
C ASN A 784 41.16 25.33 -34.36
N LEU A 785 39.95 25.36 -34.91
CA LEU A 785 38.94 24.31 -34.70
C LEU A 785 39.44 22.98 -35.28
N PRO A 786 38.97 21.84 -34.74
CA PRO A 786 39.35 20.52 -35.23
C PRO A 786 38.96 20.29 -36.70
N ASP A 787 37.86 20.90 -37.14
CA ASP A 787 37.39 20.89 -38.52
C ASP A 787 36.61 22.18 -38.86
N ASN A 788 36.07 22.27 -40.07
CA ASN A 788 35.08 23.28 -40.43
C ASN A 788 33.72 22.90 -39.85
N TYR A 789 33.09 23.80 -39.10
CA TYR A 789 31.75 23.59 -38.55
C TYR A 789 30.68 24.08 -39.52
N SER A 790 29.81 23.17 -39.97
CA SER A 790 28.64 23.56 -40.75
C SER A 790 27.61 24.21 -39.83
N ILE A 791 27.03 25.35 -40.24
CA ILE A 791 25.98 26.00 -39.45
C ILE A 791 24.62 25.55 -39.96
N ALA A 792 24.28 25.94 -41.20
CA ALA A 792 23.01 25.60 -41.84
C ALA A 792 23.13 25.61 -43.37
N GLY A 793 22.45 24.68 -44.04
CA GLY A 793 22.29 24.69 -45.49
C GLY A 793 22.22 23.32 -46.15
N GLN A 794 22.36 23.34 -47.47
CA GLN A 794 22.45 22.15 -48.33
C GLN A 794 23.79 22.15 -49.07
N GLU A 795 24.12 21.04 -49.73
CA GLU A 795 25.37 20.87 -50.47
C GLU A 795 25.56 21.94 -51.58
N SER A 796 24.45 22.47 -52.12
CA SER A 796 24.43 23.54 -53.12
C SER A 796 24.64 24.94 -52.53
N MET A 797 24.32 25.17 -51.26
CA MET A 797 24.37 26.48 -50.60
C MET A 797 24.38 26.31 -49.07
N ARG A 798 25.46 26.73 -48.39
CA ARG A 798 25.56 26.66 -46.92
C ARG A 798 26.43 27.74 -46.30
N ILE A 799 26.10 28.13 -45.08
CA ILE A 799 26.96 28.88 -44.17
C ILE A 799 27.75 27.91 -43.25
N TYR A 800 29.01 28.24 -42.98
CA TYR A 800 29.90 27.42 -42.15
C TYR A 800 31.01 28.26 -41.53
N ILE A 801 31.71 27.72 -40.55
CA ILE A 801 32.90 28.32 -39.92
C ILE A 801 34.10 27.49 -40.33
N THR A 802 35.15 28.13 -40.82
CA THR A 802 36.38 27.42 -41.19
C THR A 802 37.13 26.97 -39.94
N LYS A 803 38.03 26.00 -40.10
CA LYS A 803 38.99 25.62 -39.04
C LYS A 803 39.79 26.80 -38.47
N GLY A 804 39.93 27.89 -39.22
CA GLY A 804 40.59 29.12 -38.79
C GLY A 804 39.67 30.08 -38.03
N ARG A 805 38.48 29.63 -37.60
CA ARG A 805 37.47 30.42 -36.88
C ARG A 805 36.94 31.61 -37.68
N THR A 806 36.89 31.49 -39.01
CA THR A 806 36.31 32.51 -39.89
C THR A 806 34.95 32.04 -40.41
N PRO A 807 33.88 32.87 -40.33
CA PRO A 807 32.64 32.53 -40.99
C PRO A 807 32.85 32.51 -42.52
N ALA A 808 32.09 31.67 -43.21
CA ALA A 808 32.19 31.50 -44.64
C ALA A 808 30.82 31.13 -45.22
N PHE A 809 30.60 31.54 -46.47
CA PHE A 809 29.41 31.16 -47.22
C PHE A 809 29.83 30.61 -48.58
N TYR A 810 29.19 29.52 -48.99
CA TYR A 810 29.53 28.78 -50.20
C TYR A 810 28.30 28.51 -51.06
N VAL A 811 28.49 28.54 -52.38
CA VAL A 811 27.44 28.33 -53.39
C VAL A 811 27.95 27.47 -54.55
N ILE A 812 27.08 26.58 -55.06
CA ILE A 812 27.27 25.82 -56.31
C ILE A 812 26.16 26.14 -57.30
N THR A 813 26.56 26.55 -58.50
CA THR A 813 25.63 26.91 -59.56
C THR A 813 25.70 25.95 -60.75
N GLN A 814 24.63 25.91 -61.54
CA GLN A 814 24.52 25.05 -62.73
C GLN A 814 25.63 25.32 -63.77
N ASN A 815 26.10 26.57 -63.90
CA ASN A 815 27.18 26.94 -64.82
C ASN A 815 28.56 26.33 -64.47
N GLN A 816 28.74 25.77 -63.27
CA GLN A 816 29.96 25.04 -62.93
C GLN A 816 29.98 23.62 -63.53
N VAL A 817 28.84 23.12 -64.01
CA VAL A 817 28.71 21.84 -64.71
C VAL A 817 29.14 22.01 -66.17
N THR A 818 30.07 21.17 -66.62
CA THR A 818 30.63 21.22 -67.98
C THR A 818 30.53 19.87 -68.67
N SER A 819 30.72 19.85 -69.99
CA SER A 819 30.77 18.58 -70.75
C SER A 819 31.88 17.62 -70.29
N SER A 820 32.89 18.14 -69.60
CA SER A 820 34.03 17.40 -69.07
C SER A 820 33.90 16.97 -67.61
N SER A 821 32.99 17.57 -66.83
CA SER A 821 32.79 17.26 -65.41
C SER A 821 31.40 17.66 -64.93
N ASN A 822 30.71 16.74 -64.25
CA ASN A 822 29.47 17.03 -63.54
C ASN A 822 29.69 17.74 -62.21
N TYR A 823 30.91 17.70 -61.66
CA TYR A 823 31.26 18.30 -60.37
C TYR A 823 32.10 19.56 -60.56
N PRO A 824 31.91 20.60 -59.72
CA PRO A 824 32.71 21.81 -59.76
C PRO A 824 34.18 21.51 -59.47
N SER A 825 35.10 22.11 -60.24
CA SER A 825 36.55 21.97 -60.01
C SER A 825 37.07 22.78 -58.81
N SER A 826 36.28 23.74 -58.34
CA SER A 826 36.58 24.60 -57.20
C SER A 826 35.30 25.17 -56.63
N ASN A 827 35.28 25.32 -55.32
CA ASN A 827 34.16 25.88 -54.59
C ASN A 827 34.14 27.42 -54.70
N ILE A 828 33.00 28.04 -55.01
CA ILE A 828 32.81 29.50 -54.96
C ILE A 828 32.37 29.86 -53.54
N SER A 829 33.33 30.26 -52.71
CA SER A 829 33.09 30.65 -51.32
C SER A 829 33.59 32.05 -51.04
N VAL A 830 32.97 32.71 -50.08
CA VAL A 830 33.39 33.99 -49.51
C VAL A 830 33.76 33.81 -48.04
N GLN A 831 34.80 34.50 -47.62
CA GLN A 831 35.23 34.69 -46.22
C GLN A 831 35.41 36.20 -45.99
N PRO A 832 35.53 36.66 -44.74
CA PRO A 832 35.86 38.04 -44.45
C PRO A 832 37.15 38.48 -45.15
N ASP A 833 37.25 39.76 -45.51
CA ASP A 833 38.50 40.35 -45.99
C ASP A 833 39.61 40.08 -44.94
N PRO A 834 40.73 39.43 -45.32
CA PRO A 834 41.82 39.15 -44.39
C PRO A 834 42.36 40.38 -43.65
N LEU A 835 42.19 41.60 -44.19
CA LEU A 835 42.59 42.84 -43.54
C LEU A 835 41.74 43.21 -42.31
N LEU A 836 40.53 42.66 -42.20
CA LEU A 836 39.66 42.88 -41.04
C LEU A 836 40.11 42.08 -39.81
N GLY A 837 40.95 41.06 -39.99
CA GLY A 837 41.47 40.24 -38.88
C GLY A 837 40.39 39.51 -38.09
N ILE A 838 39.24 39.23 -38.71
CA ILE A 838 38.10 38.58 -38.07
C ILE A 838 38.45 37.13 -37.72
N SER A 839 38.23 36.78 -36.46
CA SER A 839 38.28 35.42 -35.91
C SER A 839 37.22 35.35 -34.82
N LEU A 840 36.32 34.37 -34.87
CA LEU A 840 35.25 34.23 -33.89
C LEU A 840 35.81 33.76 -32.55
N GLU A 841 35.40 34.39 -31.45
CA GLU A 841 35.79 33.99 -30.09
C GLU A 841 34.90 32.83 -29.60
N ASN A 842 35.38 32.07 -28.61
CA ASN A 842 34.55 31.04 -27.98
C ASN A 842 33.47 31.72 -27.13
N ASP A 843 32.32 31.06 -27.04
CA ASP A 843 31.23 31.39 -26.12
C ASP A 843 30.69 32.83 -26.32
N MET A 844 30.89 33.37 -27.53
CA MET A 844 30.39 34.67 -27.97
C MET A 844 29.45 34.49 -29.17
N TRP A 845 28.30 35.17 -29.11
CA TRP A 845 27.30 35.15 -30.18
C TRP A 845 27.69 36.05 -31.35
N TYR A 846 27.56 35.52 -32.56
CA TYR A 846 27.72 36.25 -33.81
C TYR A 846 26.57 35.93 -34.76
N HIS A 847 26.03 36.95 -35.42
CA HIS A 847 25.06 36.75 -36.48
C HIS A 847 25.78 36.63 -37.82
N VAL A 848 25.59 35.53 -38.54
CA VAL A 848 26.23 35.28 -39.83
C VAL A 848 25.17 35.20 -40.92
N ALA A 849 25.34 35.95 -42.02
CA ALA A 849 24.45 35.86 -43.18
C ALA A 849 25.22 35.75 -44.49
N GLY A 850 24.82 34.81 -45.34
CA GLY A 850 25.34 34.61 -46.68
C GLY A 850 24.31 34.96 -47.75
N VAL A 851 24.68 35.77 -48.74
CA VAL A 851 23.79 36.19 -49.83
C VAL A 851 24.34 35.79 -51.19
N PHE A 852 23.56 35.04 -51.95
CA PHE A 852 23.83 34.68 -53.35
C PHE A 852 22.94 35.49 -54.29
N ASN A 853 23.56 36.15 -55.27
CA ASN A 853 22.84 36.88 -56.32
C ASN A 853 23.44 36.56 -57.69
N SER A 854 22.69 35.84 -58.52
CA SER A 854 23.15 35.45 -59.87
C SER A 854 23.25 36.63 -60.83
N SER A 855 22.35 37.61 -60.72
CA SER A 855 22.33 38.78 -61.60
C SER A 855 23.53 39.71 -61.38
N GLU A 856 23.98 39.83 -60.12
CA GLU A 856 25.21 40.53 -59.75
C GLU A 856 26.46 39.66 -59.90
N GLN A 857 26.28 38.34 -60.05
CA GLN A 857 27.35 37.34 -60.06
C GLN A 857 28.21 37.40 -58.79
N THR A 858 27.55 37.58 -57.64
CA THR A 858 28.21 37.75 -56.34
C THR A 858 27.72 36.76 -55.30
N VAL A 859 28.64 36.38 -54.42
CA VAL A 859 28.36 35.80 -53.10
C VAL A 859 28.90 36.77 -52.05
N LYS A 860 28.06 37.21 -51.12
CA LYS A 860 28.39 38.17 -50.05
C LYS A 860 28.28 37.50 -48.68
N LEU A 861 29.09 37.96 -47.73
CA LEU A 861 29.06 37.51 -46.34
C LEU A 861 28.91 38.72 -45.42
N TYR A 862 27.97 38.62 -44.50
CA TYR A 862 27.70 39.61 -43.47
C TYR A 862 27.96 39.01 -42.09
N LEU A 863 28.53 39.80 -41.20
CA LEU A 863 28.76 39.47 -39.80
C LEU A 863 28.15 40.58 -38.95
N ASN A 864 27.23 40.24 -38.03
CA ASN A 864 26.49 41.18 -37.19
C ASN A 864 25.77 42.30 -37.97
N GLY A 865 25.34 42.01 -39.20
CA GLY A 865 24.67 42.94 -40.11
C GLY A 865 25.61 43.76 -41.01
N GLU A 866 26.93 43.66 -40.84
CA GLU A 866 27.93 44.40 -41.61
C GLU A 866 28.52 43.54 -42.73
N LEU A 867 28.69 44.09 -43.93
CA LEU A 867 29.32 43.39 -45.05
C LEU A 867 30.82 43.20 -44.79
N VAL A 868 31.26 41.95 -44.65
CA VAL A 868 32.67 41.62 -44.34
C VAL A 868 33.43 41.00 -45.52
N GLY A 869 32.72 40.52 -46.55
CA GLY A 869 33.36 39.91 -47.72
C GLY A 869 32.45 39.84 -48.94
N THR A 870 33.06 39.89 -50.13
CA THR A 870 32.37 39.66 -51.41
C THR A 870 33.27 38.87 -52.35
N THR A 871 32.70 37.87 -53.00
CA THR A 871 33.35 37.11 -54.08
C THR A 871 32.51 37.22 -55.34
N SER A 872 33.14 37.55 -56.47
CA SER A 872 32.49 37.60 -57.77
C SER A 872 33.05 36.52 -58.70
N SER A 873 32.19 35.88 -59.48
CA SER A 873 32.58 34.84 -60.43
C SER A 873 31.59 34.74 -61.57
N ALA A 874 32.08 34.62 -62.81
CA ALA A 874 31.22 34.46 -63.99
C ALA A 874 30.36 33.18 -63.93
N TYR A 875 30.78 32.18 -63.13
CA TYR A 875 30.00 30.96 -62.93
C TYR A 875 28.75 31.20 -62.06
N LEU A 876 28.65 32.30 -61.32
CA LEU A 876 27.46 32.60 -60.51
C LEU A 876 26.25 33.03 -61.34
N ASN A 877 26.41 33.24 -62.65
CA ASN A 877 25.34 33.68 -63.56
C ASN A 877 24.37 32.54 -63.98
N SER A 878 23.91 31.74 -63.03
CA SER A 878 22.87 30.71 -63.22
C SER A 878 22.24 30.37 -61.88
N GLU A 879 21.14 29.60 -61.93
CA GLU A 879 20.55 28.95 -60.78
C GLU A 879 21.54 28.04 -60.03
N LEU A 880 21.18 27.70 -58.79
CA LEU A 880 21.81 26.63 -58.02
C LEU A 880 21.78 25.32 -58.81
N ILE A 881 22.84 24.52 -58.68
CA ILE A 881 23.00 23.26 -59.42
C ILE A 881 21.78 22.35 -59.25
N THR A 882 21.22 21.83 -60.35
CA THR A 882 20.11 20.86 -60.34
C THR A 882 20.37 19.64 -61.21
N GLN A 883 21.24 19.74 -62.21
CA GLN A 883 21.41 18.72 -63.23
C GLN A 883 22.88 18.45 -63.56
N ASN A 884 23.18 17.18 -63.85
CA ASN A 884 24.40 16.77 -64.55
C ASN A 884 24.40 17.33 -65.98
N TYR A 885 25.55 17.29 -66.67
CA TYR A 885 25.68 17.78 -68.05
C TYR A 885 24.72 17.08 -69.03
N ASN A 886 24.34 15.83 -68.75
CA ASN A 886 23.39 15.06 -69.56
C ASN A 886 21.91 15.34 -69.23
N GLY A 887 21.60 16.30 -68.35
CA GLY A 887 20.25 16.68 -67.92
C GLY A 887 19.62 15.79 -66.85
N THR A 888 20.34 14.78 -66.32
CA THR A 888 19.84 13.98 -65.18
C THR A 888 20.01 14.74 -63.86
N PRO A 889 19.16 14.55 -62.84
CA PRO A 889 19.29 15.24 -61.55
C PRO A 889 20.69 15.10 -60.93
N HIS A 890 21.24 16.21 -60.43
CA HIS A 890 22.53 16.21 -59.74
C HIS A 890 22.34 15.82 -58.28
N ILE A 891 23.25 15.00 -57.73
CA ILE A 891 23.11 14.52 -56.35
C ILE A 891 23.13 15.65 -55.30
N TYR A 892 23.82 16.76 -55.59
CA TYR A 892 23.87 17.92 -54.69
C TYR A 892 22.52 18.64 -54.50
N SER A 893 21.62 18.56 -55.48
CA SER A 893 20.29 19.17 -55.36
C SER A 893 19.28 18.27 -54.63
N THR A 894 19.69 17.05 -54.28
CA THR A 894 18.84 16.08 -53.57
C THR A 894 19.38 15.76 -52.17
N ARG A 895 20.40 16.49 -51.70
CA ARG A 895 20.93 16.36 -50.32
C ARG A 895 20.07 17.14 -49.36
N GLU A 896 19.76 16.51 -48.23
CA GLU A 896 19.00 17.07 -47.12
C GLU A 896 19.51 18.44 -46.71
N PHE A 897 18.59 19.28 -46.26
CA PHE A 897 18.95 20.48 -45.52
C PHE A 897 19.37 20.05 -44.12
N THR A 898 20.49 20.58 -43.64
CA THR A 898 21.02 20.22 -42.33
C THR A 898 21.43 21.46 -41.54
N ILE A 899 21.23 21.42 -40.23
CA ILE A 899 21.77 22.37 -39.25
C ILE A 899 22.74 21.59 -38.34
N GLY A 900 23.87 22.18 -37.99
CA GLY A 900 24.85 21.54 -37.10
C GLY A 900 25.76 20.49 -37.75
N ARG A 901 25.48 20.03 -38.99
CA ARG A 901 26.38 19.10 -39.73
C ARG A 901 26.57 19.42 -41.20
N TYR A 902 27.55 18.75 -41.82
CA TYR A 902 27.77 18.81 -43.26
C TYR A 902 26.68 18.05 -44.05
N PRO A 903 26.12 18.59 -45.15
CA PRO A 903 24.97 18.00 -45.87
C PRO A 903 25.28 16.75 -46.72
N THR A 904 25.71 15.64 -46.09
CA THR A 904 26.04 14.36 -46.77
C THR A 904 25.34 13.14 -46.17
N ASN A 905 25.09 12.14 -47.02
CA ASN A 905 24.38 10.87 -46.76
C ASN A 905 25.31 9.64 -46.84
N THR A 906 26.61 9.86 -47.05
CA THR A 906 27.58 8.76 -46.99
C THR A 906 28.11 8.69 -45.56
N SER A 907 27.49 7.79 -44.80
CA SER A 907 27.78 7.44 -43.42
C SER A 907 29.27 7.38 -43.05
N THR A 908 29.53 7.61 -41.76
CA THR A 908 30.67 7.09 -40.96
C THR A 908 32.00 7.88 -40.94
N ALA A 909 31.98 9.22 -40.95
CA ALA A 909 33.16 9.96 -40.52
C ALA A 909 32.78 11.24 -39.77
N GLY A 910 33.14 11.30 -38.48
CA GLY A 910 32.97 12.46 -37.59
C GLY A 910 33.79 13.67 -38.02
N PHE A 911 33.39 14.28 -39.13
CA PHE A 911 33.97 15.50 -39.67
C PHE A 911 32.88 16.57 -39.76
N GLY A 912 33.00 17.60 -38.92
CA GLY A 912 32.28 18.86 -39.08
C GLY A 912 30.92 19.01 -38.39
N HIS A 913 30.64 18.23 -37.33
CA HIS A 913 29.58 18.57 -36.39
C HIS A 913 29.93 19.88 -35.67
N PHE A 914 28.93 20.73 -35.52
CA PHE A 914 29.05 22.00 -34.84
C PHE A 914 29.21 21.77 -33.34
N ARG A 915 30.09 22.52 -32.68
CA ARG A 915 30.18 22.56 -31.22
C ARG A 915 29.83 23.95 -30.71
N GLY A 916 28.84 24.03 -29.82
CA GLY A 916 28.26 25.26 -29.28
C GLY A 916 26.81 25.42 -29.72
N SER A 917 26.30 26.65 -29.78
CA SER A 917 24.87 26.91 -30.00
C SER A 917 24.56 27.58 -31.35
N ILE A 918 23.40 27.26 -31.93
CA ILE A 918 22.86 27.85 -33.17
C ILE A 918 21.42 28.31 -32.89
N ASP A 919 21.08 29.50 -33.34
CA ASP A 919 19.75 30.08 -33.15
C ASP A 919 19.30 30.87 -34.40
N GLU A 920 17.99 31.11 -34.53
CA GLU A 920 17.36 31.97 -35.54
C GLU A 920 17.78 31.67 -36.99
N VAL A 921 17.71 30.39 -37.37
CA VAL A 921 18.06 29.96 -38.72
C VAL A 921 16.95 30.37 -39.69
N ARG A 922 17.29 31.24 -40.63
CA ARG A 922 16.35 31.76 -41.64
C ARG A 922 16.90 31.54 -43.04
N VAL A 923 16.05 31.05 -43.95
CA VAL A 923 16.41 30.75 -45.34
C VAL A 923 15.45 31.45 -46.30
N PHE A 924 16.00 32.20 -47.24
CA PHE A 924 15.25 32.94 -48.25
C PHE A 924 15.62 32.50 -49.67
N ASP A 925 14.63 32.41 -50.56
CA ASP A 925 14.83 32.16 -52.00
C ASP A 925 15.16 33.45 -52.80
N THR A 926 15.48 34.53 -52.09
CA THR A 926 15.85 35.83 -52.65
C THR A 926 17.16 36.33 -52.09
N ALA A 927 17.83 37.21 -52.84
CA ALA A 927 18.97 37.96 -52.36
C ALA A 927 18.48 39.15 -51.54
N LEU A 928 18.69 39.12 -50.23
CA LEU A 928 18.35 40.25 -49.37
C LEU A 928 19.37 41.38 -49.51
N THR A 929 18.90 42.61 -49.39
CA THR A 929 19.78 43.79 -49.37
C THR A 929 20.40 43.97 -47.99
N GLU A 930 21.50 44.72 -47.92
CA GLU A 930 22.20 45.00 -46.66
C GLU A 930 21.26 45.60 -45.60
N GLU A 931 20.40 46.53 -46.01
CA GLU A 931 19.44 47.19 -45.13
C GLU A 931 18.36 46.24 -44.61
N GLN A 932 17.91 45.29 -45.45
CA GLN A 932 16.94 44.27 -45.06
C GLN A 932 17.55 43.29 -44.05
N ILE A 933 18.82 42.90 -44.23
CA ILE A 933 19.54 42.06 -43.26
C ILE A 933 19.68 42.80 -41.93
N GLN A 934 20.16 44.05 -41.94
CA GLN A 934 20.38 44.86 -40.74
C GLN A 934 19.10 45.06 -39.91
N GLN A 935 17.95 45.18 -40.57
CA GLN A 935 16.65 45.26 -39.89
C GLN A 935 16.24 43.97 -39.18
N MET A 936 16.84 42.83 -39.52
CA MET A 936 16.45 41.50 -39.02
C MET A 936 17.44 40.88 -38.04
N VAL A 937 18.65 41.43 -37.87
CA VAL A 937 19.71 40.80 -37.06
C VAL A 937 19.34 40.62 -35.58
N TYR A 938 18.81 41.67 -34.95
CA TYR A 938 18.66 41.74 -33.48
C TYR A 938 17.19 41.61 -33.02
N GLN A 939 16.37 40.89 -33.79
CA GLN A 939 14.98 40.63 -33.43
C GLN A 939 14.43 39.45 -34.22
N GLU A 940 13.47 38.74 -33.64
CA GLU A 940 12.59 37.79 -34.32
C GLU A 940 11.71 38.48 -35.38
N ILE A 941 11.11 37.67 -36.26
CA ILE A 941 10.25 38.16 -37.35
C ILE A 941 8.85 37.54 -37.31
N GLU A 942 7.87 38.28 -37.81
CA GLU A 942 6.47 37.87 -37.89
C GLU A 942 5.85 38.17 -39.26
N ASN A 943 4.80 37.43 -39.60
CA ASN A 943 4.04 37.62 -40.83
C ASN A 943 3.00 38.74 -40.65
N ASN A 944 3.25 39.90 -41.25
CA ASN A 944 2.30 41.00 -41.27
C ASN A 944 1.63 41.13 -42.63
N GLY A 945 0.58 40.34 -42.88
CA GLY A 945 -0.20 40.44 -44.11
C GLY A 945 0.57 40.07 -45.39
N GLY A 946 1.49 39.11 -45.30
CA GLY A 946 2.29 38.60 -46.41
C GLY A 946 3.64 39.29 -46.61
N VAL A 947 4.00 40.24 -45.74
CA VAL A 947 5.34 40.84 -45.66
C VAL A 947 6.00 40.52 -44.33
N ILE A 948 7.33 40.48 -44.33
CA ILE A 948 8.12 40.27 -43.12
C ILE A 948 8.15 41.55 -42.29
N ARG A 949 7.88 41.42 -41.00
CA ARG A 949 7.97 42.49 -40.00
C ARG A 949 8.82 42.02 -38.83
N GLY A 950 9.58 42.92 -38.21
CA GLY A 950 10.28 42.62 -36.95
C GLY A 950 9.30 42.54 -35.78
N LYS A 951 9.45 41.55 -34.89
CA LYS A 951 8.55 41.34 -33.73
C LYS A 951 8.80 42.40 -32.64
N ALA A 952 10.06 42.72 -32.37
CA ALA A 952 10.47 43.70 -31.36
C ALA A 952 10.27 45.15 -31.81
N ILE A 953 10.71 45.45 -33.02
CA ILE A 953 10.53 46.73 -33.70
C ILE A 953 9.53 46.48 -34.84
N PRO A 954 8.22 46.73 -34.63
CA PRO A 954 7.13 46.35 -35.53
C PRO A 954 7.09 47.21 -36.80
N LYS A 955 8.14 47.10 -37.60
CA LYS A 955 8.33 47.73 -38.91
C LYS A 955 8.52 46.64 -39.96
N ASP A 956 7.90 46.86 -41.11
CA ASP A 956 8.06 45.98 -42.26
C ASP A 956 9.51 46.07 -42.74
N VAL A 957 10.14 44.92 -43.00
CA VAL A 957 11.51 44.85 -43.49
C VAL A 957 11.57 45.32 -44.94
N GLU A 958 12.19 46.47 -45.18
CA GLU A 958 12.23 47.10 -46.50
C GLU A 958 13.60 47.66 -46.89
N ASP A 959 13.89 47.65 -48.19
CA ASP A 959 14.95 48.50 -48.74
C ASP A 959 14.36 49.89 -48.97
N HIS A 960 14.77 50.89 -48.19
CA HIS A 960 14.20 52.23 -48.25
C HIS A 960 14.59 52.98 -49.53
N SER A 961 15.67 52.57 -50.20
CA SER A 961 16.12 53.18 -51.46
C SER A 961 15.29 52.71 -52.66
N LEU A 962 14.84 51.45 -52.64
CA LEU A 962 14.02 50.83 -53.68
C LEU A 962 12.52 50.80 -53.33
N GLY A 963 12.17 51.01 -52.05
CA GLY A 963 10.82 50.85 -51.50
C GLY A 963 10.33 49.40 -51.53
N SER A 964 11.25 48.42 -51.67
CA SER A 964 10.90 47.01 -51.81
C SER A 964 10.89 46.29 -50.46
N LYS A 965 9.72 45.79 -50.07
CA LYS A 965 9.52 44.96 -48.87
C LYS A 965 9.86 43.51 -49.14
N VAL A 966 10.29 42.79 -48.11
CA VAL A 966 10.50 41.33 -48.20
C VAL A 966 9.15 40.63 -48.04
N SER A 967 8.80 39.77 -49.00
CA SER A 967 7.58 38.96 -48.90
C SER A 967 7.79 37.78 -47.95
N TRP A 968 6.79 37.46 -47.14
CA TRP A 968 6.79 36.26 -46.30
C TRP A 968 6.91 34.98 -47.13
N LEU A 969 6.38 34.97 -48.36
CA LEU A 969 6.49 33.82 -49.27
C LEU A 969 7.93 33.53 -49.70
N ASN A 970 8.84 34.49 -49.59
CA ASN A 970 10.25 34.28 -49.91
C ASN A 970 11.02 33.64 -48.75
N LEU A 971 10.46 33.62 -47.53
CA LEU A 971 10.98 32.89 -46.39
C LEU A 971 10.61 31.41 -46.55
N GLN A 972 11.61 30.59 -46.89
CA GLN A 972 11.44 29.17 -47.20
C GLN A 972 11.71 28.27 -45.98
N ALA A 973 12.36 28.80 -44.95
CA ALA A 973 12.47 28.14 -43.66
C ALA A 973 12.77 29.18 -42.58
N TYR A 974 12.14 29.03 -41.42
CA TYR A 974 12.44 29.81 -40.21
C TYR A 974 12.39 28.91 -38.98
N TYR A 975 13.53 28.74 -38.31
CA TYR A 975 13.65 28.00 -37.07
C TYR A 975 14.15 28.94 -35.96
N PRO A 976 13.25 29.43 -35.09
CA PRO A 976 13.61 30.21 -33.91
C PRO A 976 14.22 29.35 -32.78
N MET A 977 14.23 28.02 -32.94
CA MET A 977 14.75 27.06 -31.95
C MET A 977 14.05 27.10 -30.57
N THR A 978 12.81 27.63 -30.52
CA THR A 978 11.96 27.72 -29.32
C THR A 978 11.05 26.50 -29.15
N ASP A 979 10.45 25.99 -30.23
CA ASP A 979 9.51 24.86 -30.17
C ASP A 979 10.22 23.57 -30.56
N ILE A 980 10.76 22.88 -29.56
CA ILE A 980 11.36 21.55 -29.73
C ILE A 980 10.35 20.54 -29.20
N VAL A 981 9.65 19.86 -30.10
CA VAL A 981 8.58 18.91 -29.74
C VAL A 981 8.94 17.54 -30.30
N SER A 982 8.98 16.51 -29.46
CA SER A 982 9.18 15.11 -29.84
C SER A 982 10.38 14.88 -30.79
N SER A 983 11.56 15.41 -30.44
CA SER A 983 12.77 15.38 -31.29
C SER A 983 12.62 16.07 -32.66
N THR A 984 11.76 17.08 -32.79
CA THR A 984 11.59 17.89 -34.00
C THR A 984 11.53 19.38 -33.68
N THR A 985 11.86 20.23 -34.66
CA THR A 985 11.60 21.68 -34.59
C THR A 985 10.75 22.14 -35.77
N ASN A 986 9.78 22.99 -35.48
CA ASN A 986 8.81 23.47 -36.45
C ASN A 986 9.39 24.56 -37.36
N ASP A 987 9.03 24.51 -38.65
CA ASP A 987 9.28 25.63 -39.56
C ASP A 987 8.18 26.69 -39.42
N TYR A 988 8.55 27.85 -38.88
CA TYR A 988 7.68 29.00 -38.68
C TYR A 988 7.35 29.76 -39.98
N SER A 989 7.95 29.38 -41.10
CA SER A 989 7.60 29.91 -42.42
C SER A 989 6.30 29.28 -42.96
N SER A 990 5.83 29.77 -44.11
CA SER A 990 4.69 29.13 -44.79
C SER A 990 5.06 27.87 -45.60
N ALA A 991 6.33 27.45 -45.58
CA ALA A 991 6.82 26.34 -46.40
C ALA A 991 6.65 24.96 -45.74
N GLY A 992 6.63 24.91 -44.40
CA GLY A 992 6.40 23.67 -43.64
C GLY A 992 7.56 22.67 -43.70
N ASN A 993 8.80 23.17 -43.81
CA ASN A 993 10.00 22.36 -43.87
C ASN A 993 10.49 21.99 -42.45
N ASN A 994 9.69 21.29 -41.64
CA ASN A 994 10.11 20.88 -40.29
C ASN A 994 11.39 20.04 -40.30
N LEU A 995 12.17 20.11 -39.22
CA LEU A 995 13.43 19.36 -39.07
C LEU A 995 13.35 18.37 -37.92
N THR A 996 14.03 17.25 -38.07
CA THR A 996 14.24 16.25 -37.02
C THR A 996 15.58 16.52 -36.33
N LEU A 997 15.59 16.51 -34.99
CA LEU A 997 16.78 16.59 -34.14
C LEU A 997 17.37 15.17 -34.00
N HIS A 998 18.69 15.08 -34.00
CA HIS A 998 19.41 13.82 -33.82
C HIS A 998 20.46 14.03 -32.73
N ASN A 999 20.41 13.17 -31.70
CA ASN A 999 21.33 13.11 -30.57
C ASN A 999 21.43 14.37 -29.69
N ILE A 1000 20.60 15.38 -29.93
CA ILE A 1000 20.48 16.54 -29.04
C ILE A 1000 19.93 16.06 -27.69
N THR A 1001 20.74 16.14 -26.63
CA THR A 1001 20.36 15.77 -25.26
C THR A 1001 20.30 16.95 -24.30
N THR A 1002 20.60 18.17 -24.76
CA THR A 1002 20.53 19.37 -23.92
C THR A 1002 19.96 20.58 -24.65
N VAL A 1003 19.14 21.36 -23.95
CA VAL A 1003 18.65 22.67 -24.36
C VAL A 1003 19.11 23.72 -23.33
N GLN A 1004 19.37 24.94 -23.79
CA GLN A 1004 19.84 26.03 -22.94
C GLN A 1004 18.86 27.21 -23.05
N ALA A 1005 18.79 28.05 -22.00
CA ALA A 1005 18.11 29.33 -22.11
C ALA A 1005 18.64 30.15 -23.30
N GLN A 1006 17.74 30.82 -24.04
CA GLN A 1006 18.16 31.65 -25.17
C GLN A 1006 19.05 32.79 -24.70
N THR A 1007 20.30 32.75 -25.15
CA THR A 1007 21.31 33.79 -24.85
C THR A 1007 21.71 34.59 -26.08
N ALA A 1008 21.13 34.28 -27.24
CA ALA A 1008 21.38 35.03 -28.46
C ALA A 1008 20.89 36.50 -28.29
N PRO A 1009 21.55 37.50 -28.89
CA PRO A 1009 21.21 38.91 -28.72
C PRO A 1009 19.92 39.32 -29.47
N LEU A 1010 18.79 38.75 -29.07
CA LEU A 1010 17.44 38.95 -29.63
C LEU A 1010 16.53 39.52 -28.52
N PRO A 1011 15.70 40.49 -28.86
CA PRO A 1011 15.79 41.84 -28.28
C PRO A 1011 15.89 41.89 -26.75
N TYR A 1012 16.86 42.63 -26.22
CA TYR A 1012 16.68 43.25 -24.89
C TYR A 1012 15.70 44.43 -25.03
N GLU A 1013 14.53 44.32 -24.41
CA GLU A 1013 13.84 45.52 -23.93
C GLU A 1013 14.71 46.11 -22.81
N THR A 1014 15.26 47.31 -23.01
CA THR A 1014 15.93 48.03 -21.92
C THR A 1014 14.95 48.63 -20.95
#